data_AF-A0A9W6U7B0-F1
#
_entry.id   AF-A0A9W6U7B0-F1
#
_cell.length_a   1.000
_cell.length_b   1.000
_cell.length_c   1.000
_cell.angle_alpha   90.00
_cell.angle_beta   90.00
_cell.angle_gamma   90.00
#
_symmetry.space_group_name_H-M   'P 1'
#
loop_
_entity.id
_entity.type
_entity.pdbx_description
1 polymer ?
#
loop_
_entity_poly.entity_id
_entity_poly.type
_entity_poly.pdbx_seq_one_letter_code
_entity_poly.pdbx_strand_id
1 'polypeptide(L)'
;MRVKVSIVWSLYCLCVVSSLMSALPASTSDHDASRPVDFIYDQDPITGFRMIYPAEGAVEVVPVEFRVEIGVESLEKYNAYITDKILCVEVIGESKLEKCSSLTNPSVVFDTLPMGNYTAQAFVAARNSVNRFYQTEESSFSVVSEEILAARTAALVKMDREKTGLHEEVSLLEWANQDVKETKGHVGDSLSSLHNRSETHLVIGMKTAVMENFKLRQAIRQTWASTDVLPHDAKVFFIGCVPQLDALETEERNEIQKAIMMEKQTYGDLLTDELDCEDSYADLTNKVKQFMRFVVHSYPQTPFVMIADDDIYLRADRLVADLRKEARVQRLYLGQVWDNLLARKQAPVRDVTKRYYVSEDTYPLDWYPPFAFGPHYLLSMDCARFIAKNSERLRGIGAVDDVSVALWLLTIQVHVEHTTAFSSLRLQDCKNGFVSLADLSPFSIRSIHANIAANRDACYGFNRVAWTKDESYFQVVHQKYTNYWDIQTYVHDLNVSQYLEVTSIITFHGKTSFEVTYFPSAESLLSYSSRVCATIETLMSASEHDLGACYAIVQAKLRERLQLVEASKFVDGGHLELWRHNLFAADPEASPLIIAYATNAGFSSMVLECLFAAIYKHYRRPVLVMPEWILQAHYERTPDVFVFSLFDADCDPMSNPLCHEAVANYITKYGFDGVDLESNANRVIMLAGEPTDTTGLDERVILMSSVSDVDHKKHIYLNVASTSFGERLDHLPTALLFAAINSSEQERRFCAYLYARCDRPQREYMFDLLNAMETVDALGVCAGSSRLPDRSYVNSRYSTWYNDEAVSTFKHYKFVIAFENSGVPGYVTEKLVNPLLAGSIPIYLGNSTTVSELFNPDSFIDCGLFNKLRDCATYVMKIHRSPELYWQMRREPPIRNVTAFNEAFSWHPSVPSRAMADKLIKLLHVQG
;
A
#
# COMPACT_ATOMS: atom_id res chain seq x y z
N MET A 1 33.43 -31.22 -35.04
CA MET A 1 34.87 -31.27 -35.40
C MET A 1 35.04 -30.58 -36.75
N ARG A 2 35.86 -29.52 -36.81
CA ARG A 2 36.34 -28.75 -37.98
C ARG A 2 35.32 -27.95 -38.86
N VAL A 3 35.67 -26.66 -39.02
CA VAL A 3 35.59 -25.79 -40.24
C VAL A 3 34.45 -24.74 -40.38
N LYS A 4 34.91 -23.48 -40.44
CA LYS A 4 34.52 -22.26 -41.20
C LYS A 4 33.05 -21.83 -41.41
N VAL A 5 32.79 -20.60 -40.91
CA VAL A 5 32.49 -19.34 -41.64
C VAL A 5 31.30 -19.29 -42.62
N SER A 6 30.39 -18.36 -42.29
CA SER A 6 29.64 -17.38 -43.12
C SER A 6 28.16 -17.58 -43.48
N ILE A 7 27.35 -16.66 -42.91
CA ILE A 7 26.40 -15.70 -43.51
C ILE A 7 25.50 -16.16 -44.69
N VAL A 8 24.17 -15.97 -44.54
CA VAL A 8 23.25 -15.13 -45.37
C VAL A 8 21.82 -15.73 -45.40
N TRP A 9 20.91 -14.99 -44.75
CA TRP A 9 19.55 -14.57 -45.13
C TRP A 9 18.63 -15.41 -46.06
N SER A 10 17.44 -15.71 -45.51
CA SER A 10 16.10 -15.31 -46.01
C SER A 10 15.25 -16.19 -46.94
N LEU A 11 14.10 -16.59 -46.36
CA LEU A 11 12.71 -16.41 -46.80
C LEU A 11 12.03 -17.30 -47.89
N TYR A 12 10.81 -17.71 -47.49
CA TYR A 12 9.54 -17.88 -48.23
C TYR A 12 9.06 -19.25 -48.78
N CYS A 13 7.75 -19.46 -48.50
CA CYS A 13 6.68 -20.22 -49.20
C CYS A 13 6.24 -21.53 -48.50
N LEU A 14 4.96 -21.92 -48.40
CA LEU A 14 3.61 -21.33 -48.57
C LEU A 14 2.59 -22.45 -48.20
N CYS A 15 1.32 -22.07 -48.01
CA CYS A 15 0.15 -22.81 -47.50
C CYS A 15 -0.39 -24.03 -48.30
N VAL A 16 -1.39 -24.73 -47.69
CA VAL A 16 -2.68 -25.31 -48.20
C VAL A 16 -3.03 -26.58 -47.38
N VAL A 17 -3.98 -26.60 -46.41
CA VAL A 17 -5.47 -26.65 -46.42
C VAL A 17 -6.10 -28.03 -46.79
N SER A 18 -7.07 -28.45 -45.94
CA SER A 18 -8.18 -29.43 -46.11
C SER A 18 -7.86 -30.92 -45.89
N SER A 19 -8.72 -31.79 -45.31
CA SER A 19 -10.15 -31.74 -44.96
C SER A 19 -10.55 -32.95 -44.08
N LEU A 20 -11.64 -32.79 -43.31
CA LEU A 20 -12.38 -33.80 -42.53
C LEU A 20 -12.91 -34.99 -43.36
N MET A 21 -13.10 -36.16 -42.74
CA MET A 21 -14.43 -36.75 -42.42
C MET A 21 -14.36 -38.22 -41.93
N SER A 22 -14.86 -38.43 -40.70
CA SER A 22 -15.76 -39.50 -40.19
C SER A 22 -15.79 -40.91 -40.81
N ALA A 23 -15.64 -41.95 -39.97
CA ALA A 23 -16.72 -42.91 -39.62
C ALA A 23 -16.24 -44.07 -38.70
N LEU A 24 -16.99 -44.29 -37.62
CA LEU A 24 -17.07 -45.48 -36.74
C LEU A 24 -17.71 -46.70 -37.47
N PRO A 25 -17.96 -47.90 -36.86
CA PRO A 25 -17.59 -48.45 -35.53
C PRO A 25 -17.13 -49.94 -35.49
N ALA A 26 -16.71 -50.36 -34.28
CA ALA A 26 -16.93 -51.64 -33.57
C ALA A 26 -16.74 -53.01 -34.27
N SER A 27 -15.85 -53.86 -33.71
CA SER A 27 -16.27 -54.96 -32.81
C SER A 27 -15.07 -55.79 -32.32
N THR A 28 -15.19 -56.21 -31.06
CA THR A 28 -14.34 -57.03 -30.18
C THR A 28 -13.93 -58.42 -30.69
N SER A 29 -12.73 -58.89 -30.34
CA SER A 29 -12.52 -60.14 -29.58
C SER A 29 -11.04 -60.41 -29.27
N ASP A 30 -10.81 -60.91 -28.05
CA ASP A 30 -9.55 -61.24 -27.39
C ASP A 30 -8.71 -62.33 -28.09
N HIS A 31 -7.38 -62.21 -28.01
CA HIS A 31 -6.52 -62.96 -27.06
C HIS A 31 -5.06 -63.05 -27.54
N ASP A 32 -4.21 -62.39 -26.75
CA ASP A 32 -3.00 -62.93 -26.12
C ASP A 32 -1.62 -62.98 -26.85
N ALA A 33 -0.65 -62.52 -26.04
CA ALA A 33 0.76 -62.87 -25.92
C ALA A 33 1.82 -62.46 -26.97
N SER A 34 2.69 -61.55 -26.49
CA SER A 34 4.16 -61.66 -26.45
C SER A 34 5.01 -60.83 -27.42
N ARG A 35 5.46 -59.65 -26.96
CA ARG A 35 6.89 -59.28 -26.67
C ARG A 35 7.02 -57.76 -26.49
N PRO A 36 7.53 -57.25 -25.35
CA PRO A 36 7.94 -55.85 -25.22
C PRO A 36 9.31 -55.64 -25.87
N VAL A 37 9.44 -54.55 -26.62
CA VAL A 37 10.72 -54.02 -27.10
C VAL A 37 11.28 -53.12 -26.00
N ASP A 38 12.47 -53.45 -25.54
CA ASP A 38 13.29 -52.64 -24.61
C ASP A 38 13.51 -51.23 -25.18
N PHE A 39 13.19 -50.20 -24.39
CA PHE A 39 13.68 -48.84 -24.59
C PHE A 39 14.81 -48.54 -23.60
N ILE A 40 15.86 -47.95 -24.17
CA ILE A 40 17.18 -47.66 -23.60
C ILE A 40 17.08 -46.66 -22.43
N TYR A 41 17.84 -46.92 -21.36
CA TYR A 41 18.03 -46.05 -20.20
C TYR A 41 18.51 -44.65 -20.58
N ASP A 42 17.72 -43.63 -20.25
CA ASP A 42 18.18 -42.24 -20.15
C ASP A 42 18.96 -42.10 -18.84
N GLN A 43 20.17 -41.52 -18.88
CA GLN A 43 21.02 -41.42 -17.70
C GLN A 43 20.40 -40.47 -16.67
N ASP A 44 20.26 -40.96 -15.44
CA ASP A 44 19.83 -40.19 -14.30
C ASP A 44 20.73 -38.95 -14.07
N PRO A 45 20.21 -37.71 -14.15
CA PRO A 45 21.01 -36.50 -14.04
C PRO A 45 21.37 -36.14 -12.59
N ILE A 46 20.84 -36.83 -11.58
CA ILE A 46 21.11 -36.58 -10.16
C ILE A 46 22.36 -37.36 -9.73
N THR A 47 23.40 -36.63 -9.33
CA THR A 47 24.70 -37.17 -8.89
C THR A 47 24.84 -37.25 -7.37
N GLY A 48 23.94 -36.61 -6.63
CA GLY A 48 23.91 -36.66 -5.16
C GLY A 48 22.60 -36.13 -4.60
N PHE A 49 22.18 -36.64 -3.45
CA PHE A 49 20.93 -36.23 -2.79
C PHE A 49 21.09 -36.34 -1.27
N ARG A 50 21.15 -35.21 -0.57
CA ARG A 50 21.36 -35.18 0.88
C ARG A 50 20.55 -34.09 1.57
N MET A 51 20.05 -34.38 2.77
CA MET A 51 19.46 -33.37 3.64
C MET A 51 20.59 -32.51 4.23
N ILE A 52 20.50 -31.19 4.07
CA ILE A 52 21.45 -30.22 4.63
C ILE A 52 20.86 -29.47 5.83
N TYR A 53 19.55 -29.57 6.04
CA TYR A 53 18.88 -29.05 7.23
C TYR A 53 17.56 -29.79 7.50
N PRO A 54 17.17 -30.03 8.77
CA PRO A 54 17.99 -29.86 9.98
C PRO A 54 19.21 -30.78 9.98
N ALA A 55 20.31 -30.31 10.58
CA ALA A 55 21.50 -31.15 10.76
C ALA A 55 21.27 -32.19 11.86
N GLU A 56 22.03 -33.28 11.85
CA GLU A 56 21.95 -34.32 12.88
C GLU A 56 22.15 -33.72 14.28
N GLY A 57 21.19 -33.96 15.18
CA GLY A 57 21.13 -33.42 16.54
C GLY A 57 20.74 -31.95 16.65
N ALA A 58 20.23 -31.34 15.57
CA ALA A 58 19.77 -29.95 15.58
C ALA A 58 18.61 -29.74 16.55
N VAL A 59 18.51 -28.52 17.09
CA VAL A 59 17.41 -28.13 17.98
C VAL A 59 16.78 -26.87 17.45
N GLU A 60 15.49 -27.00 17.14
CA GLU A 60 14.73 -26.14 16.27
C GLU A 60 13.51 -25.57 17.01
N VAL A 61 13.00 -24.46 16.47
CA VAL A 61 11.66 -23.95 16.77
C VAL A 61 10.83 -24.05 15.50
N VAL A 62 9.51 -24.10 15.64
CA VAL A 62 8.62 -24.02 14.47
C VAL A 62 8.60 -22.58 13.94
N PRO A 63 8.54 -22.37 12.61
CA PRO A 63 8.47 -23.39 11.54
C PRO A 63 9.84 -24.03 11.25
N VAL A 64 9.87 -25.35 11.02
CA VAL A 64 11.11 -26.09 10.69
C VAL A 64 11.25 -26.25 9.18
N GLU A 65 12.25 -25.61 8.59
CA GLU A 65 12.52 -25.67 7.14
C GLU A 65 13.52 -26.77 6.77
N PHE A 66 13.06 -27.84 6.15
CA PHE A 66 13.93 -28.90 5.65
C PHE A 66 14.54 -28.54 4.30
N ARG A 67 15.87 -28.51 4.20
CA ARG A 67 16.58 -28.18 2.96
C ARG A 67 17.40 -29.36 2.47
N VAL A 68 17.41 -29.54 1.15
CA VAL A 68 18.08 -30.67 0.50
C VAL A 68 19.06 -30.16 -0.55
N GLU A 69 20.26 -30.72 -0.58
CA GLU A 69 21.22 -30.50 -1.65
C GLU A 69 21.10 -31.61 -2.69
N ILE A 70 20.97 -31.21 -3.96
CA ILE A 70 20.84 -32.09 -5.10
C ILE A 70 22.03 -31.84 -6.03
N GLY A 71 22.96 -32.80 -6.08
CA GLY A 71 24.04 -32.81 -7.06
C GLY A 71 23.47 -33.14 -8.44
N VAL A 72 23.87 -32.39 -9.47
CA VAL A 72 23.39 -32.59 -10.84
C VAL A 72 24.53 -32.56 -11.85
N GLU A 73 24.47 -33.39 -12.89
CA GLU A 73 25.48 -33.38 -13.96
C GLU A 73 25.43 -32.09 -14.79
N SER A 74 24.22 -31.62 -15.10
CA SER A 74 23.98 -30.38 -15.84
C SER A 74 22.57 -29.86 -15.56
N LEU A 75 22.43 -28.53 -15.55
CA LEU A 75 21.16 -27.89 -15.24
C LEU A 75 20.07 -28.15 -16.29
N GLU A 76 20.47 -28.26 -17.56
CA GLU A 76 19.57 -28.50 -18.68
C GLU A 76 18.90 -29.88 -18.58
N LYS A 77 19.70 -30.94 -18.32
CA LYS A 77 19.16 -32.29 -18.10
C LYS A 77 18.31 -32.37 -16.84
N TYR A 78 18.73 -31.72 -15.76
CA TYR A 78 17.99 -31.71 -14.50
C TYR A 78 16.60 -31.08 -14.66
N ASN A 79 16.52 -29.90 -15.30
CA ASN A 79 15.25 -29.21 -15.52
C ASN A 79 14.26 -30.03 -16.38
N ALA A 80 14.76 -30.77 -17.38
CA ALA A 80 13.92 -31.70 -18.14
C ALA A 80 13.41 -32.85 -17.27
N TYR A 81 14.26 -33.40 -16.41
CA TYR A 81 13.99 -34.57 -15.57
C TYR A 81 13.01 -34.32 -14.42
N ILE A 82 12.96 -33.12 -13.84
CA ILE A 82 12.12 -32.81 -12.66
C ILE A 82 10.67 -32.48 -12.97
N THR A 83 10.28 -32.37 -14.25
CA THR A 83 8.96 -31.88 -14.69
C THR A 83 7.78 -32.62 -14.03
N ASP A 84 7.91 -33.92 -13.77
CA ASP A 84 6.87 -34.79 -13.19
C ASP A 84 7.13 -35.22 -11.74
N LYS A 85 8.18 -34.67 -11.10
CA LYS A 85 8.67 -35.12 -9.80
C LYS A 85 8.41 -34.08 -8.69
N ILE A 86 8.38 -34.56 -7.45
CA ILE A 86 8.23 -33.77 -6.23
C ILE A 86 9.27 -34.17 -5.19
N LEU A 87 9.64 -33.21 -4.34
CA LEU A 87 10.48 -33.43 -3.16
C LEU A 87 9.55 -33.62 -1.97
N CYS A 88 9.70 -34.70 -1.23
CA CYS A 88 8.94 -34.98 -0.02
C CYS A 88 9.88 -35.10 1.16
N VAL A 89 9.42 -34.68 2.33
CA VAL A 89 10.09 -34.90 3.61
C VAL A 89 9.12 -35.63 4.52
N GLU A 90 9.60 -36.75 5.04
CA GLU A 90 8.95 -37.53 6.07
C GLU A 90 9.58 -37.20 7.42
N VAL A 91 8.76 -36.90 8.41
CA VAL A 91 9.16 -36.62 9.80
C VAL A 91 8.48 -37.65 10.71
N ILE A 92 9.27 -38.34 11.51
CA ILE A 92 8.84 -39.42 12.41
C ILE A 92 9.06 -38.96 13.85
N GLY A 93 7.98 -38.78 14.58
CA GLY A 93 7.97 -38.53 16.03
C GLY A 93 6.97 -39.44 16.72
N GLU A 94 6.02 -38.86 17.48
CA GLU A 94 4.86 -39.62 18.00
C GLU A 94 3.93 -40.10 16.88
N SER A 95 3.84 -39.33 15.79
CA SER A 95 3.14 -39.68 14.56
C SER A 95 4.05 -39.44 13.36
N LYS A 96 3.72 -40.10 12.24
CA LYS A 96 4.44 -39.97 10.97
C LYS A 96 3.77 -38.89 10.14
N LEU A 97 4.51 -37.83 9.84
CA LEU A 97 4.06 -36.69 9.05
C LEU A 97 4.86 -36.63 7.74
N GLU A 98 4.20 -36.29 6.63
CA GLU A 98 4.85 -36.16 5.33
C GLU A 98 4.37 -34.87 4.65
N LYS A 99 5.30 -34.07 4.13
CA LYS A 99 4.99 -32.86 3.36
C LYS A 99 5.84 -32.84 2.11
N CYS A 100 5.25 -32.46 0.98
CA CYS A 100 5.94 -32.40 -0.30
C CYS A 100 5.91 -31.00 -0.91
N SER A 101 6.94 -30.66 -1.66
CA SER A 101 7.10 -29.43 -2.41
C SER A 101 7.57 -29.71 -3.85
N SER A 102 7.54 -28.69 -4.68
CA SER A 102 8.10 -28.76 -6.04
C SER A 102 9.63 -28.91 -5.98
N LEU A 103 10.20 -29.78 -6.80
CA LEU A 103 11.67 -29.91 -6.94
C LEU A 103 12.37 -28.64 -7.45
N THR A 104 11.61 -27.68 -7.98
CA THR A 104 12.12 -26.34 -8.33
C THR A 104 12.53 -25.51 -7.10
N ASN A 105 12.06 -25.88 -5.91
CA ASN A 105 12.47 -25.30 -4.64
C ASN A 105 12.82 -26.44 -3.66
N PRO A 106 14.10 -26.77 -3.44
CA PRO A 106 14.52 -27.93 -2.65
C PRO A 106 14.42 -27.67 -1.14
N SER A 107 13.27 -27.13 -0.72
CA SER A 107 12.93 -26.79 0.65
C SER A 107 11.48 -27.21 0.94
N VAL A 108 11.27 -27.78 2.13
CA VAL A 108 9.97 -28.19 2.66
C VAL A 108 9.84 -27.64 4.07
N VAL A 109 8.87 -26.75 4.31
CA VAL A 109 8.67 -26.12 5.63
C VAL A 109 7.57 -26.83 6.39
N PHE A 110 7.80 -27.23 7.64
CA PHE A 110 6.76 -27.68 8.56
C PHE A 110 6.42 -26.55 9.54
N ASP A 111 5.27 -25.93 9.32
CA ASP A 111 4.82 -24.77 10.09
C ASP A 111 4.44 -25.11 11.54
N THR A 112 4.10 -26.37 11.79
CA THR A 112 3.73 -26.90 13.10
C THR A 112 4.34 -28.28 13.30
N LEU A 113 5.08 -28.43 14.39
CA LEU A 113 5.58 -29.70 14.93
C LEU A 113 5.49 -29.58 16.47
N PRO A 114 4.86 -30.53 17.17
CA PRO A 114 4.86 -30.55 18.62
C PRO A 114 6.28 -30.53 19.20
N MET A 115 6.48 -30.03 20.41
CA MET A 115 7.78 -30.15 21.07
C MET A 115 8.12 -31.62 21.29
N GLY A 116 9.34 -32.04 20.94
CA GLY A 116 9.71 -33.45 20.97
C GLY A 116 10.95 -33.75 20.14
N ASN A 117 11.30 -35.04 20.08
CA ASN A 117 12.39 -35.55 19.25
C ASN A 117 11.82 -36.19 17.99
N TYR A 118 12.48 -35.94 16.87
CA TYR A 118 12.05 -36.38 15.55
C TYR A 118 13.24 -36.94 14.77
N THR A 119 12.95 -37.87 13.86
CA THR A 119 13.84 -38.21 12.76
C THR A 119 13.19 -37.82 11.44
N ALA A 120 13.97 -37.31 10.49
CA ALA A 120 13.46 -36.90 9.19
C ALA A 120 14.24 -37.52 8.03
N GLN A 121 13.54 -37.84 6.96
CA GLN A 121 14.11 -38.35 5.71
C GLN A 121 13.48 -37.63 4.53
N ALA A 122 14.31 -37.09 3.63
CA ALA A 122 13.83 -36.53 2.38
C ALA A 122 13.87 -37.57 1.28
N PHE A 123 12.93 -37.51 0.34
CA PHE A 123 12.88 -38.38 -0.82
C PHE A 123 12.25 -37.71 -2.04
N VAL A 124 12.57 -38.22 -3.22
CA VAL A 124 11.95 -37.78 -4.48
C VAL A 124 10.93 -38.81 -4.95
N ALA A 125 9.75 -38.36 -5.32
CA ALA A 125 8.68 -39.20 -5.86
C ALA A 125 8.09 -38.58 -7.13
N ALA A 126 7.39 -39.38 -7.95
CA ALA A 126 6.55 -38.84 -9.02
C ALA A 126 5.22 -38.38 -8.42
N ARG A 127 4.60 -37.30 -8.96
CA ARG A 127 3.38 -36.68 -8.38
C ARG A 127 2.24 -37.65 -8.06
N ASN A 128 2.15 -38.78 -8.78
CA ASN A 128 1.08 -39.77 -8.65
C ASN A 128 1.61 -41.20 -8.40
N SER A 129 2.80 -41.37 -7.83
CA SER A 129 3.39 -42.70 -7.56
C SER A 129 3.83 -42.86 -6.11
N VAL A 130 3.68 -44.08 -5.60
CA VAL A 130 4.20 -44.49 -4.28
C VAL A 130 5.72 -44.77 -4.36
N ASN A 131 6.29 -44.85 -5.56
CA ASN A 131 7.70 -45.18 -5.76
C ASN A 131 8.61 -44.00 -5.40
N ARG A 132 9.55 -44.23 -4.49
CA ARG A 132 10.61 -43.29 -4.10
C ARG A 132 11.85 -43.53 -4.96
N PHE A 133 12.31 -42.50 -5.66
CA PHE A 133 13.46 -42.57 -6.59
C PHE A 133 14.80 -42.29 -5.90
N TYR A 134 14.84 -41.31 -4.99
CA TYR A 134 16.02 -40.98 -4.16
C TYR A 134 15.57 -40.81 -2.73
N GLN A 135 16.43 -41.14 -1.77
CA GLN A 135 16.20 -40.99 -0.35
C GLN A 135 17.48 -40.51 0.32
N THR A 136 17.35 -39.63 1.31
CA THR A 136 18.48 -39.22 2.16
C THR A 136 18.71 -40.23 3.28
N GLU A 137 19.84 -40.11 3.97
CA GLU A 137 19.95 -40.67 5.32
C GLU A 137 18.94 -39.98 6.25
N GLU A 138 18.59 -40.66 7.36
CA GLU A 138 17.74 -40.09 8.40
C GLU A 138 18.54 -39.04 9.20
N SER A 139 17.92 -37.90 9.51
CA SER A 139 18.48 -36.84 10.34
C SER A 139 17.64 -36.67 11.61
N SER A 140 18.26 -36.80 12.79
CA SER A 140 17.59 -36.60 14.08
C SER A 140 17.61 -35.14 14.48
N PHE A 141 16.50 -34.61 15.01
CA PHE A 141 16.43 -33.25 15.55
C PHE A 141 15.38 -33.14 16.68
N SER A 142 15.39 -32.04 17.42
CA SER A 142 14.40 -31.77 18.46
C SER A 142 13.70 -30.43 18.21
N VAL A 143 12.39 -30.36 18.48
CA VAL A 143 11.63 -29.11 18.49
C VAL A 143 11.40 -28.66 19.93
N VAL A 144 11.74 -27.42 20.24
CA VAL A 144 11.61 -26.80 21.57
C VAL A 144 10.89 -25.45 21.48
N SER A 145 10.59 -24.82 22.62
CA SER A 145 10.07 -23.45 22.65
C SER A 145 11.17 -22.42 22.37
N GLU A 146 10.79 -21.21 21.94
CA GLU A 146 11.72 -20.09 21.74
C GLU A 146 12.51 -19.77 23.01
N GLU A 147 11.88 -19.81 24.18
CA GLU A 147 12.55 -19.52 25.45
C GLU A 147 13.60 -20.59 25.78
N ILE A 148 13.31 -21.86 25.49
CA ILE A 148 14.25 -22.97 25.70
C ILE A 148 15.43 -22.85 24.73
N LEU A 149 15.17 -22.52 23.46
CA LEU A 149 16.22 -22.32 22.48
C LEU A 149 17.11 -21.14 22.86
N ALA A 150 16.53 -19.99 23.23
CA ALA A 150 17.25 -18.80 23.66
C ALA A 150 18.11 -19.07 24.90
N ALA A 151 17.56 -19.74 25.92
CA ALA A 151 18.31 -20.12 27.13
C ALA A 151 19.48 -21.07 26.81
N ARG A 152 19.27 -22.02 25.91
CA ARG A 152 20.33 -22.93 25.43
C ARG A 152 21.41 -22.17 24.65
N THR A 153 21.03 -21.28 23.75
CA THR A 153 21.96 -20.44 22.97
C THR A 153 22.79 -19.56 23.90
N ALA A 154 22.16 -18.90 24.87
CA ALA A 154 22.85 -18.10 25.88
C ALA A 154 23.84 -18.94 26.71
N ALA A 155 23.46 -20.15 27.12
CA ALA A 155 24.35 -21.06 27.84
C ALA A 155 25.55 -21.52 26.99
N LEU A 156 25.33 -21.84 25.70
CA LEU A 156 26.39 -22.20 24.75
C LEU A 156 27.37 -21.04 24.54
N VAL A 157 26.86 -19.83 24.31
CA VAL A 157 27.67 -18.62 24.17
C VAL A 157 28.46 -18.35 25.44
N LYS A 158 27.85 -18.49 26.63
CA LYS A 158 28.53 -18.30 27.92
C LYS A 158 29.66 -19.31 28.13
N MET A 159 29.40 -20.59 27.92
CA MET A 159 30.40 -21.65 28.07
C MET A 159 31.58 -21.46 27.11
N ASP A 160 31.32 -21.09 25.85
CA ASP A 160 32.39 -20.88 24.87
C ASP A 160 33.17 -19.59 25.16
N ARG A 161 32.51 -18.52 25.66
CA ARG A 161 33.18 -17.31 26.17
C ARG A 161 34.15 -17.63 27.31
N GLU A 162 33.72 -18.44 28.29
CA GLU A 162 34.59 -18.89 29.40
C GLU A 162 35.80 -19.70 28.90
N LYS A 163 35.61 -20.51 27.84
CA LYS A 163 36.67 -21.33 27.24
C LYS A 163 37.65 -20.53 26.38
N THR A 164 37.17 -19.45 25.73
CA THR A 164 37.95 -18.64 24.78
C THR A 164 38.52 -17.36 25.39
N GLY A 165 38.06 -16.95 26.57
CA GLY A 165 38.50 -15.73 27.25
C GLY A 165 37.94 -14.44 26.65
N LEU A 166 36.80 -14.49 25.94
CA LEU A 166 36.18 -13.33 25.30
C LEU A 166 35.35 -12.50 26.31
N HIS A 167 35.51 -11.17 26.31
CA HIS A 167 34.78 -10.23 27.18
C HIS A 167 33.30 -10.03 26.78
N GLU A 168 32.49 -9.51 27.71
CA GLU A 168 31.08 -9.18 27.47
C GLU A 168 30.88 -8.07 26.44
N GLU A 169 29.78 -8.19 25.69
CA GLU A 169 29.38 -7.22 24.67
C GLU A 169 28.63 -6.05 25.29
N VAL A 170 29.16 -4.84 25.14
CA VAL A 170 28.52 -3.61 25.60
C VAL A 170 27.81 -2.90 24.44
N SER A 171 26.68 -2.26 24.74
CA SER A 171 25.98 -1.34 23.84
C SER A 171 26.77 -0.02 23.66
N LEU A 172 26.38 0.78 22.67
CA LEU A 172 27.00 2.09 22.40
C LEU A 172 26.94 3.02 23.62
N LEU A 173 25.78 3.09 24.29
CA LEU A 173 25.59 3.95 25.47
C LEU A 173 26.36 3.42 26.68
N GLU A 174 26.37 2.10 26.91
CA GLU A 174 27.17 1.50 27.99
C GLU A 174 28.67 1.77 27.77
N TRP A 175 29.15 1.65 26.53
CA TRP A 175 30.52 1.97 26.18
C TRP A 175 30.86 3.46 26.39
N ALA A 176 29.97 4.37 26.00
CA ALA A 176 30.17 5.81 26.18
C ALA A 176 30.10 6.25 27.65
N ASN A 177 29.34 5.53 28.48
CA ASN A 177 29.18 5.80 29.92
C ASN A 177 30.24 5.15 30.80
N GLN A 178 31.00 4.18 30.29
CA GLN A 178 32.16 3.67 30.99
C GLN A 178 33.23 4.76 31.05
N ASP A 179 33.74 5.03 32.25
CA ASP A 179 34.75 6.07 32.53
C ASP A 179 36.04 5.70 31.76
N VAL A 180 36.17 6.13 30.50
CA VAL A 180 37.35 5.93 29.63
C VAL A 180 38.50 6.77 30.19
N LYS A 181 39.03 6.34 31.35
CA LYS A 181 40.21 6.93 32.00
C LYS A 181 41.47 6.12 31.80
N GLU A 182 41.41 4.92 31.24
CA GLU A 182 42.60 4.08 31.03
C GLU A 182 42.61 3.42 29.65
N THR A 183 42.95 4.20 28.63
CA THR A 183 43.81 3.75 27.51
C THR A 183 44.33 4.96 26.75
N LYS A 184 45.30 5.66 27.36
CA LYS A 184 46.33 6.35 26.57
C LYS A 184 47.22 5.29 25.93
N GLY A 185 46.72 4.69 24.86
CA GLY A 185 47.52 4.03 23.84
C GLY A 185 47.41 4.87 22.57
N HIS A 186 48.44 5.66 22.27
CA HIS A 186 48.60 6.21 20.93
C HIS A 186 48.50 5.06 19.90
N VAL A 187 47.61 5.18 18.91
CA VAL A 187 47.90 5.69 17.56
C VAL A 187 46.59 5.55 16.76
N GLY A 188 45.88 6.65 16.59
CA GLY A 188 44.87 6.83 15.55
C GLY A 188 45.29 8.06 14.78
N ASP A 189 45.91 7.82 13.64
CA ASP A 189 46.47 8.84 12.78
C ASP A 189 45.44 9.94 12.54
N SER A 190 45.80 11.18 12.89
CA SER A 190 45.01 12.34 12.55
C SER A 190 44.79 12.36 11.03
N LEU A 191 43.75 13.05 10.56
CA LEU A 191 43.53 13.47 9.16
C LEU A 191 44.77 14.13 8.47
N SER A 192 45.91 14.21 9.16
CA SER A 192 47.25 14.59 8.71
C SER A 192 48.10 13.49 8.05
N SER A 193 47.76 12.18 8.02
CA SER A 193 48.56 11.20 7.25
C SER A 193 48.21 11.12 5.76
N LEU A 194 48.05 12.30 5.16
CA LEU A 194 47.99 12.57 3.72
C LEU A 194 49.23 12.08 2.93
N HIS A 195 50.18 11.40 3.57
CA HIS A 195 51.46 10.99 2.97
C HIS A 195 51.55 9.51 2.54
N ASN A 196 50.49 8.70 2.63
CA ASN A 196 50.53 7.35 2.02
C ASN A 196 49.23 6.86 1.36
N ARG A 197 48.42 7.77 0.78
CA ARG A 197 47.21 7.41 0.00
C ARG A 197 47.51 6.64 -1.30
N SER A 198 48.79 6.56 -1.72
CA SER A 198 49.22 5.93 -2.97
C SER A 198 49.40 4.41 -2.92
N GLU A 199 49.37 3.80 -1.73
CA GLU A 199 49.66 2.35 -1.55
C GLU A 199 48.42 1.51 -1.20
N THR A 200 47.22 2.10 -1.07
CA THR A 200 46.01 1.33 -0.74
C THR A 200 45.53 0.50 -1.93
N HIS A 201 45.45 -0.82 -1.75
CA HIS A 201 45.03 -1.80 -2.77
C HIS A 201 43.54 -2.17 -2.66
N LEU A 202 42.95 -2.05 -1.46
CA LEU A 202 41.53 -2.36 -1.21
C LEU A 202 40.91 -1.40 -0.20
N VAL A 203 39.72 -0.87 -0.52
CA VAL A 203 38.87 -0.14 0.44
C VAL A 203 37.59 -0.93 0.68
N ILE A 204 37.25 -1.18 1.93
CA ILE A 204 36.11 -1.99 2.36
C ILE A 204 35.09 -1.07 3.05
N GLY A 205 33.86 -1.06 2.55
CA GLY A 205 32.73 -0.35 3.12
C GLY A 205 31.74 -1.30 3.78
N MET A 206 31.59 -1.19 5.10
CA MET A 206 30.73 -2.00 5.94
C MET A 206 29.41 -1.28 6.19
N LYS A 207 28.32 -1.69 5.53
CA LYS A 207 26.97 -1.18 5.81
C LYS A 207 26.60 -1.52 7.25
N THR A 208 26.22 -0.51 8.02
CA THR A 208 25.88 -0.67 9.44
C THR A 208 24.71 0.22 9.83
N ALA A 209 23.94 -0.20 10.82
CA ALA A 209 23.01 0.66 11.54
C ALA A 209 23.75 1.27 12.74
N VAL A 210 23.80 2.60 12.81
CA VAL A 210 24.67 3.35 13.72
C VAL A 210 24.35 3.02 15.17
N MET A 211 23.08 2.95 15.55
CA MET A 211 22.69 2.74 16.95
C MET A 211 22.68 1.26 17.33
N GLU A 212 22.09 0.40 16.50
CA GLU A 212 21.79 -0.99 16.82
C GLU A 212 23.02 -1.90 16.73
N ASN A 213 23.90 -1.64 15.74
CA ASN A 213 24.95 -2.59 15.38
C ASN A 213 26.33 -2.24 15.94
N PHE A 214 26.41 -1.42 16.98
CA PHE A 214 27.69 -1.11 17.64
C PHE A 214 28.47 -2.37 18.06
N LYS A 215 27.78 -3.40 18.56
CA LYS A 215 28.39 -4.68 18.96
C LYS A 215 29.10 -5.39 17.80
N LEU A 216 28.51 -5.36 16.61
CA LEU A 216 29.10 -5.93 15.39
C LEU A 216 30.33 -5.13 14.96
N ARG A 217 30.25 -3.80 14.98
CA ARG A 217 31.40 -2.93 14.70
C ARG A 217 32.57 -3.21 15.64
N GLN A 218 32.30 -3.35 16.93
CA GLN A 218 33.31 -3.70 17.93
C GLN A 218 33.90 -5.09 17.69
N ALA A 219 33.08 -6.09 17.35
CA ALA A 219 33.59 -7.42 17.01
C ALA A 219 34.53 -7.37 15.80
N ILE A 220 34.18 -6.63 14.75
CA ILE A 220 35.03 -6.45 13.56
C ILE A 220 36.35 -5.74 13.91
N ARG A 221 36.29 -4.60 14.62
CA ARG A 221 37.48 -3.83 15.05
C ARG A 221 38.44 -4.66 15.91
N GLN A 222 37.91 -5.55 16.74
CA GLN A 222 38.69 -6.37 17.66
C GLN A 222 39.19 -7.68 17.02
N THR A 223 38.86 -7.94 15.75
CA THR A 223 39.20 -9.19 15.06
C THR A 223 39.90 -8.90 13.73
N TRP A 224 39.26 -9.20 12.61
CA TRP A 224 39.87 -9.19 11.30
C TRP A 224 40.16 -7.78 10.75
N ALA A 225 39.51 -6.75 11.29
CA ALA A 225 39.79 -5.35 10.96
C ALA A 225 40.68 -4.65 12.01
N SER A 226 41.24 -5.40 12.97
CA SER A 226 42.20 -4.83 13.92
C SER A 226 43.46 -4.35 13.20
N THR A 227 44.11 -3.32 13.75
CA THR A 227 45.32 -2.72 13.18
C THR A 227 46.47 -3.72 13.04
N ASP A 228 46.51 -4.75 13.89
CA ASP A 228 47.58 -5.76 13.91
C ASP A 228 47.40 -6.84 12.84
N VAL A 229 46.16 -7.05 12.38
CA VAL A 229 45.80 -8.13 11.44
C VAL A 229 45.47 -7.59 10.05
N LEU A 230 44.89 -6.41 9.95
CA LEU A 230 44.49 -5.82 8.68
C LEU A 230 45.74 -5.49 7.83
N PRO A 231 45.80 -5.92 6.56
CA PRO A 231 46.91 -5.55 5.68
C PRO A 231 47.08 -4.02 5.57
N HIS A 232 48.32 -3.54 5.55
CA HIS A 232 48.65 -2.11 5.50
C HIS A 232 48.03 -1.37 4.29
N ASP A 233 47.86 -2.09 3.18
CA ASP A 233 47.25 -1.65 1.93
C ASP A 233 45.73 -1.91 1.86
N ALA A 234 45.09 -2.21 2.99
CA ALA A 234 43.63 -2.27 3.11
C ALA A 234 43.10 -1.20 4.07
N LYS A 235 41.90 -0.68 3.80
CA LYS A 235 41.17 0.25 4.67
C LYS A 235 39.73 -0.21 4.85
N VAL A 236 39.20 -0.07 6.07
CA VAL A 236 37.83 -0.45 6.44
C VAL A 236 37.10 0.78 6.95
N PHE A 237 35.88 1.00 6.48
CA PHE A 237 34.99 2.07 6.92
C PHE A 237 33.60 1.53 7.21
N PHE A 238 32.97 1.99 8.29
CA PHE A 238 31.57 1.74 8.60
C PHE A 238 30.70 2.82 7.96
N ILE A 239 29.77 2.40 7.09
CA ILE A 239 28.86 3.26 6.34
C ILE A 239 27.58 3.43 7.16
N GLY A 240 27.58 4.43 8.04
CA GLY A 240 26.49 4.71 8.98
C GLY A 240 25.37 5.58 8.40
N CYS A 241 25.70 6.65 7.66
CA CYS A 241 24.77 7.75 7.34
C CYS A 241 24.27 8.49 8.61
N VAL A 242 23.40 9.49 8.44
CA VAL A 242 22.87 10.26 9.58
C VAL A 242 21.70 9.50 10.23
N PRO A 243 21.75 9.16 11.53
CA PRO A 243 20.66 8.48 12.22
C PRO A 243 19.44 9.38 12.40
N GLN A 244 18.25 8.80 12.27
CA GLN A 244 16.98 9.47 12.50
C GLN A 244 16.68 9.53 14.00
N LEU A 245 16.79 10.71 14.60
CA LEU A 245 16.62 10.90 16.06
C LEU A 245 15.41 11.78 16.41
N ASP A 246 14.57 12.15 15.43
CA ASP A 246 13.52 13.14 15.60
C ASP A 246 12.37 12.67 16.50
N ALA A 247 12.15 11.36 16.58
CA ALA A 247 11.15 10.74 17.44
C ALA A 247 11.59 10.60 18.91
N LEU A 248 12.88 10.82 19.22
CA LEU A 248 13.43 10.66 20.57
C LEU A 248 13.31 11.96 21.38
N GLU A 249 13.18 11.80 22.71
CA GLU A 249 13.21 12.91 23.66
C GLU A 249 14.54 13.66 23.58
N THR A 250 14.54 14.95 23.96
CA THR A 250 15.72 15.82 23.80
C THR A 250 16.94 15.33 24.57
N GLU A 251 16.75 14.78 25.77
CA GLU A 251 17.84 14.27 26.61
C GLU A 251 18.47 13.00 26.02
N GLU A 252 17.66 12.01 25.67
CA GLU A 252 18.09 10.76 25.00
C GLU A 252 18.79 11.04 23.66
N ARG A 253 18.24 11.96 22.85
CA ARG A 253 18.86 12.42 21.60
C ARG A 253 20.27 12.95 21.83
N ASN A 254 20.46 13.78 22.86
CA ASN A 254 21.76 14.37 23.16
C ASN A 254 22.78 13.30 23.64
N GLU A 255 22.34 12.33 24.44
CA GLU A 255 23.19 11.23 24.90
C GLU A 255 23.67 10.36 23.74
N ILE A 256 22.75 9.96 22.85
CA ILE A 256 23.07 9.16 21.67
C ILE A 256 24.01 9.93 20.72
N GLN A 257 23.71 11.21 20.44
CA GLN A 257 24.59 12.04 19.60
C GLN A 257 26.00 12.14 20.18
N LYS A 258 26.12 12.33 21.50
CA LYS A 258 27.41 12.37 22.19
C LYS A 258 28.14 11.03 22.10
N ALA A 259 27.44 9.91 22.25
CA ALA A 259 28.03 8.58 22.13
C ALA A 259 28.54 8.30 20.71
N ILE A 260 27.77 8.68 19.68
CA ILE A 260 28.19 8.57 18.27
C ILE A 260 29.42 9.43 18.00
N MET A 261 29.43 10.69 18.45
CA MET A 261 30.59 11.57 18.31
C MET A 261 31.83 11.01 19.01
N MET A 262 31.66 10.42 20.19
CA MET A 262 32.74 9.76 20.92
C MET A 262 33.28 8.55 20.17
N GLU A 263 32.41 7.71 19.59
CA GLU A 263 32.83 6.58 18.74
C GLU A 263 33.63 7.07 17.52
N LYS A 264 33.11 8.06 16.80
CA LYS A 264 33.78 8.66 15.63
C LYS A 264 35.16 9.20 16.00
N GLN A 265 35.26 9.94 17.10
CA GLN A 265 36.53 10.51 17.56
C GLN A 265 37.53 9.43 18.00
N THR A 266 37.03 8.33 18.56
CA THR A 266 37.89 7.25 19.09
C THR A 266 38.48 6.41 17.96
N TYR A 267 37.66 6.02 16.97
CA TYR A 267 38.06 5.03 15.96
C TYR A 267 38.33 5.64 14.58
N GLY A 268 37.72 6.78 14.22
CA GLY A 268 37.94 7.46 12.94
C GLY A 268 37.50 6.69 11.69
N ASP A 269 36.74 5.60 11.86
CA ASP A 269 36.33 4.67 10.80
C ASP A 269 34.81 4.70 10.51
N LEU A 270 34.03 5.42 11.31
CA LEU A 270 32.57 5.54 11.18
C LEU A 270 32.19 6.79 10.38
N LEU A 271 31.58 6.60 9.21
CA LEU A 271 31.09 7.65 8.33
C LEU A 271 29.59 7.89 8.58
N THR A 272 29.23 9.12 8.97
CA THR A 272 27.84 9.54 9.21
C THR A 272 27.54 10.79 8.39
N ASP A 273 27.83 11.98 8.90
CA ASP A 273 27.60 13.28 8.29
C ASP A 273 28.51 13.55 7.07
N GLU A 274 29.55 12.75 6.88
CA GLU A 274 30.35 12.74 5.65
C GLU A 274 29.58 12.18 4.44
N LEU A 275 28.45 11.52 4.68
CA LEU A 275 27.61 10.89 3.66
C LEU A 275 26.22 11.57 3.65
N ASP A 276 25.79 12.01 2.46
CA ASP A 276 24.48 12.65 2.27
C ASP A 276 23.37 11.60 2.11
N CYS A 277 23.07 10.91 3.22
CA CYS A 277 22.09 9.83 3.33
C CYS A 277 21.54 9.72 4.75
N GLU A 278 20.41 9.05 4.87
CA GLU A 278 19.80 8.72 6.17
C GLU A 278 20.09 7.27 6.54
N ASP A 279 20.28 7.01 7.84
CA ASP A 279 20.42 5.65 8.36
C ASP A 279 19.04 4.98 8.45
N SER A 280 18.50 4.61 7.29
CA SER A 280 17.24 3.89 7.17
C SER A 280 17.36 2.77 6.16
N TYR A 281 16.55 1.72 6.36
CA TYR A 281 16.52 0.59 5.44
C TYR A 281 16.06 1.01 4.03
N ALA A 282 15.13 1.96 3.93
CA ALA A 282 14.64 2.50 2.67
C ALA A 282 15.73 3.23 1.87
N ASP A 283 16.77 3.76 2.54
CA ASP A 283 17.83 4.56 1.92
C ASP A 283 19.13 3.75 1.66
N LEU A 284 19.11 2.41 1.79
CA LEU A 284 20.28 1.55 1.56
C LEU A 284 20.95 1.79 0.19
N THR A 285 20.14 1.97 -0.85
CA THR A 285 20.67 2.22 -2.19
C THR A 285 21.44 3.55 -2.27
N ASN A 286 21.00 4.58 -1.54
CA ASN A 286 21.71 5.86 -1.46
C ASN A 286 22.95 5.75 -0.59
N LYS A 287 22.90 5.02 0.53
CA LYS A 287 24.05 4.70 1.40
C LYS A 287 25.22 4.14 0.58
N VAL A 288 24.96 3.19 -0.35
CA VAL A 288 25.98 2.67 -1.27
C VAL A 288 26.53 3.75 -2.21
N LYS A 289 25.68 4.57 -2.82
CA LYS A 289 26.13 5.66 -3.73
C LYS A 289 27.02 6.67 -3.03
N GLN A 290 26.65 7.11 -1.82
CA GLN A 290 27.42 8.08 -1.06
C GLN A 290 28.78 7.51 -0.69
N PHE A 291 28.84 6.24 -0.31
CA PHE A 291 30.13 5.58 -0.08
C PHE A 291 30.98 5.48 -1.36
N MET A 292 30.39 5.18 -2.53
CA MET A 292 31.13 5.20 -3.80
C MET A 292 31.72 6.59 -4.08
N ARG A 293 30.96 7.67 -3.84
CA ARG A 293 31.45 9.04 -3.97
C ARG A 293 32.62 9.33 -3.02
N PHE A 294 32.47 8.94 -1.75
CA PHE A 294 33.53 9.06 -0.75
C PHE A 294 34.81 8.33 -1.16
N VAL A 295 34.73 7.05 -1.54
CA VAL A 295 35.91 6.25 -1.88
C VAL A 295 36.59 6.77 -3.16
N VAL A 296 35.82 7.13 -4.18
CA VAL A 296 36.37 7.68 -5.44
C VAL A 296 37.11 9.00 -5.19
N HIS A 297 36.63 9.83 -4.26
CA HIS A 297 37.27 11.07 -3.89
C HIS A 297 38.50 10.87 -2.99
N SER A 298 38.37 10.03 -1.95
CA SER A 298 39.38 9.88 -0.89
C SER A 298 40.51 8.93 -1.26
N TYR A 299 40.22 7.89 -2.06
CA TYR A 299 41.14 6.82 -2.46
C TYR A 299 41.14 6.63 -3.99
N PRO A 300 41.47 7.66 -4.78
CA PRO A 300 41.34 7.59 -6.23
C PRO A 300 42.26 6.56 -6.90
N GLN A 301 43.31 6.09 -6.21
CA GLN A 301 44.30 5.15 -6.75
C GLN A 301 44.05 3.68 -6.36
N THR A 302 43.10 3.38 -5.45
CA THR A 302 42.84 1.98 -5.12
C THR A 302 42.23 1.26 -6.32
N PRO A 303 42.68 0.05 -6.67
CA PRO A 303 42.12 -0.72 -7.78
C PRO A 303 40.78 -1.37 -7.44
N PHE A 304 40.53 -1.67 -6.16
CA PHE A 304 39.33 -2.41 -5.74
C PHE A 304 38.60 -1.76 -4.57
N VAL A 305 37.28 -1.95 -4.56
CA VAL A 305 36.37 -1.55 -3.49
C VAL A 305 35.48 -2.74 -3.15
N MET A 306 35.37 -3.08 -1.87
CA MET A 306 34.43 -4.09 -1.36
C MET A 306 33.30 -3.40 -0.62
N ILE A 307 32.08 -3.87 -0.82
CA ILE A 307 30.92 -3.54 0.03
C ILE A 307 30.50 -4.80 0.76
N ALA A 308 30.22 -4.67 2.04
CA ALA A 308 29.75 -5.77 2.87
C ALA A 308 28.78 -5.31 3.95
N ASP A 309 28.01 -6.23 4.51
CA ASP A 309 27.24 -6.01 5.73
C ASP A 309 28.14 -6.17 6.97
N ASP A 310 27.75 -5.59 8.10
CA ASP A 310 28.50 -5.63 9.35
C ASP A 310 28.44 -6.97 10.11
N ASP A 311 27.80 -7.98 9.53
CA ASP A 311 27.68 -9.34 10.08
C ASP A 311 28.51 -10.37 9.31
N ILE A 312 29.70 -9.96 8.85
CA ILE A 312 30.65 -10.84 8.17
C ILE A 312 31.97 -11.04 8.93
N TYR A 313 32.61 -12.17 8.66
CA TYR A 313 34.02 -12.41 8.97
C TYR A 313 34.82 -12.45 7.67
N LEU A 314 35.84 -11.59 7.57
CA LEU A 314 36.65 -11.45 6.37
C LEU A 314 38.11 -11.88 6.61
N ARG A 315 38.61 -12.77 5.75
CA ARG A 315 40.05 -13.06 5.59
C ARG A 315 40.70 -11.99 4.74
N ALA A 316 40.79 -10.78 5.27
CA ALA A 316 41.36 -9.63 4.56
C ALA A 316 42.80 -9.90 4.09
N ASP A 317 43.58 -10.64 4.87
CA ASP A 317 44.91 -11.15 4.54
C ASP A 317 44.94 -11.91 3.20
N ARG A 318 44.01 -12.86 3.03
CA ARG A 318 43.90 -13.67 1.82
C ARG A 318 43.32 -12.88 0.66
N LEU A 319 42.24 -12.13 0.90
CA LEU A 319 41.59 -11.34 -0.13
C LEU A 319 42.57 -10.36 -0.78
N VAL A 320 43.31 -9.59 0.01
CA VAL A 320 44.29 -8.63 -0.51
C VAL A 320 45.42 -9.35 -1.24
N ALA A 321 45.93 -10.47 -0.71
CA ALA A 321 46.97 -11.26 -1.38
C ALA A 321 46.53 -11.80 -2.75
N ASP A 322 45.26 -12.18 -2.89
CA ASP A 322 44.68 -12.63 -4.16
C ASP A 322 44.45 -11.45 -5.12
N LEU A 323 43.95 -10.32 -4.62
CA LEU A 323 43.75 -9.11 -5.42
C LEU A 323 45.05 -8.49 -5.92
N ARG A 324 46.18 -8.68 -5.23
CA ARG A 324 47.50 -8.26 -5.76
C ARG A 324 47.93 -9.06 -6.98
N LYS A 325 47.38 -10.28 -7.15
CA LYS A 325 47.66 -11.16 -8.30
C LYS A 325 46.58 -11.05 -9.39
N GLU A 326 45.46 -10.38 -9.11
CA GLU A 326 44.37 -10.19 -10.07
C GLU A 326 44.83 -9.24 -11.18
N ALA A 327 44.87 -9.74 -12.40
CA ALA A 327 45.27 -8.97 -13.58
C ALA A 327 44.13 -8.04 -14.05
N ARG A 328 42.88 -8.35 -13.70
CA ARG A 328 41.68 -7.60 -14.09
C ARG A 328 41.37 -6.50 -13.07
N VAL A 329 42.05 -5.37 -13.21
CA VAL A 329 41.81 -4.17 -12.38
C VAL A 329 40.62 -3.31 -12.86
N GLN A 330 39.90 -3.75 -13.89
CA GLN A 330 38.75 -3.06 -14.46
C GLN A 330 37.62 -4.03 -14.76
N ARG A 331 36.39 -3.51 -14.79
CA ARG A 331 35.17 -4.25 -15.13
C ARG A 331 34.97 -5.53 -14.30
N LEU A 332 35.45 -5.52 -13.06
CA LEU A 332 35.33 -6.63 -12.13
C LEU A 332 34.12 -6.37 -11.23
N TYR A 333 33.21 -7.35 -11.18
CA TYR A 333 32.12 -7.41 -10.22
C TYR A 333 32.01 -8.85 -9.74
N LEU A 334 32.49 -9.12 -8.53
CA LEU A 334 32.57 -10.45 -7.94
C LEU A 334 31.66 -10.57 -6.72
N GLY A 335 31.00 -11.71 -6.56
CA GLY A 335 30.29 -12.03 -5.34
C GLY A 335 29.63 -13.41 -5.35
N GLN A 336 28.81 -13.66 -4.34
CA GLN A 336 28.01 -14.88 -4.30
C GLN A 336 26.74 -14.70 -5.14
N VAL A 337 26.45 -15.56 -6.13
CA VAL A 337 25.34 -15.38 -7.07
C VAL A 337 24.29 -16.46 -6.85
N TRP A 338 23.07 -16.08 -6.50
CA TRP A 338 21.99 -17.04 -6.21
C TRP A 338 21.61 -17.90 -7.40
N ASP A 339 21.53 -17.33 -8.60
CA ASP A 339 21.17 -18.07 -9.82
C ASP A 339 22.09 -19.25 -10.06
N ASN A 340 23.38 -19.11 -9.75
CA ASN A 340 24.38 -20.16 -9.91
C ASN A 340 24.30 -21.21 -8.79
N LEU A 341 23.99 -20.80 -7.56
CA LEU A 341 23.95 -21.68 -6.40
C LEU A 341 22.66 -22.49 -6.29
N LEU A 342 21.54 -21.87 -6.64
CA LEU A 342 20.19 -22.43 -6.48
C LEU A 342 19.53 -22.76 -7.82
N ALA A 343 20.24 -22.56 -8.94
CA ALA A 343 19.75 -22.86 -10.29
C ALA A 343 18.44 -22.16 -10.68
N ARG A 344 18.10 -21.07 -10.00
CA ARG A 344 16.82 -20.38 -10.14
C ARG A 344 17.00 -18.87 -10.14
N LYS A 345 16.21 -18.19 -10.96
CA LYS A 345 16.13 -16.73 -10.94
C LYS A 345 15.32 -16.26 -9.73
N GLN A 346 15.62 -15.07 -9.25
CA GLN A 346 14.84 -14.41 -8.20
C GLN A 346 13.77 -13.52 -8.78
N ALA A 347 12.55 -13.64 -8.23
CA ALA A 347 11.45 -12.73 -8.53
C ALA A 347 11.43 -11.57 -7.50
N PRO A 348 11.05 -10.36 -7.92
CA PRO A 348 10.77 -9.26 -7.00
C PRO A 348 9.64 -9.62 -6.04
N VAL A 349 9.79 -9.25 -4.77
CA VAL A 349 8.73 -9.46 -3.78
C VAL A 349 7.64 -8.43 -4.02
N ARG A 350 6.45 -8.89 -4.46
CA ARG A 350 5.30 -8.02 -4.77
C ARG A 350 4.34 -7.80 -3.61
N ASP A 351 4.56 -8.49 -2.51
CA ASP A 351 3.77 -8.35 -1.30
C ASP A 351 4.25 -7.11 -0.52
N VAL A 352 3.35 -6.12 -0.38
CA VAL A 352 3.59 -4.83 0.28
C VAL A 352 3.94 -4.96 1.76
N THR A 353 3.62 -6.08 2.39
CA THR A 353 3.92 -6.34 3.81
C THR A 353 5.37 -6.78 4.03
N LYS A 354 6.08 -7.13 2.95
CA LYS A 354 7.42 -7.72 3.02
C LYS A 354 8.48 -6.63 2.97
N ARG A 355 9.51 -6.79 3.79
CA ARG A 355 10.68 -5.89 3.88
C ARG A 355 11.33 -5.57 2.52
N TYR A 356 11.36 -6.54 1.60
CA TYR A 356 11.97 -6.41 0.28
C TYR A 356 10.95 -6.08 -0.83
N TYR A 357 9.80 -5.49 -0.48
CA TYR A 357 8.76 -5.14 -1.44
C TYR A 357 9.30 -4.23 -2.57
N VAL A 358 8.96 -4.60 -3.81
CA VAL A 358 9.22 -3.81 -5.00
C VAL A 358 7.96 -3.75 -5.85
N SER A 359 7.42 -2.55 -6.06
CA SER A 359 6.24 -2.33 -6.90
C SER A 359 6.52 -2.65 -8.38
N GLU A 360 5.48 -3.05 -9.11
CA GLU A 360 5.57 -3.24 -10.57
C GLU A 360 5.95 -1.94 -11.30
N ASP A 361 5.46 -0.79 -10.81
CA ASP A 361 5.85 0.52 -11.33
C ASP A 361 7.36 0.80 -11.20
N THR A 362 7.99 0.30 -10.13
CA THR A 362 9.43 0.51 -9.89
C THR A 362 10.27 -0.47 -10.71
N TYR A 363 9.82 -1.72 -10.82
CA TYR A 363 10.49 -2.76 -11.59
C TYR A 363 9.44 -3.68 -12.25
N PRO A 364 9.14 -3.53 -13.54
CA PRO A 364 8.03 -4.23 -14.19
C PRO A 364 8.37 -5.65 -14.64
N LEU A 365 9.63 -6.10 -14.52
CA LEU A 365 10.04 -7.43 -15.00
C LEU A 365 9.79 -8.49 -13.92
N ASP A 366 9.50 -9.72 -14.36
CA ASP A 366 9.20 -10.86 -13.49
C ASP A 366 10.42 -11.40 -12.72
N TRP A 367 11.63 -11.10 -13.21
CA TRP A 367 12.87 -11.68 -12.68
C TRP A 367 13.95 -10.63 -12.60
N TYR A 368 14.74 -10.67 -11.53
CA TYR A 368 15.99 -9.91 -11.43
C TYR A 368 17.06 -10.49 -12.37
N PRO A 369 17.98 -9.66 -12.87
CA PRO A 369 19.19 -10.17 -13.52
C PRO A 369 20.10 -10.84 -12.46
N PRO A 370 21.10 -11.64 -12.86
CA PRO A 370 22.10 -12.15 -11.92
C PRO A 370 22.79 -11.00 -11.17
N PHE A 371 22.82 -11.09 -9.84
CA PHE A 371 23.43 -10.10 -8.96
C PHE A 371 24.26 -10.76 -7.86
N ALA A 372 25.21 -10.02 -7.28
CA ALA A 372 25.96 -10.47 -6.11
C ALA A 372 25.12 -10.27 -4.86
N PHE A 373 24.96 -11.32 -4.06
CA PHE A 373 24.18 -11.33 -2.82
C PHE A 373 24.67 -10.26 -1.83
N GLY A 374 23.71 -9.51 -1.25
CA GLY A 374 23.92 -8.30 -0.46
C GLY A 374 24.98 -8.26 0.65
N PRO A 375 25.34 -9.37 1.34
CA PRO A 375 26.30 -9.31 2.43
C PRO A 375 27.75 -9.07 2.04
N HIS A 376 28.14 -9.34 0.80
CA HIS A 376 29.50 -9.07 0.32
C HIS A 376 29.62 -9.11 -1.20
N TYR A 377 30.19 -8.05 -1.76
CA TYR A 377 30.60 -8.00 -3.15
C TYR A 377 31.81 -7.10 -3.36
N LEU A 378 32.57 -7.41 -4.40
CA LEU A 378 33.78 -6.70 -4.78
C LEU A 378 33.60 -6.04 -6.15
N LEU A 379 34.04 -4.80 -6.26
CA LEU A 379 34.04 -4.00 -7.48
C LEU A 379 35.45 -3.53 -7.81
N SER A 380 35.78 -3.47 -9.09
CA SER A 380 36.90 -2.65 -9.55
C SER A 380 36.57 -1.16 -9.46
N MET A 381 37.60 -0.33 -9.32
CA MET A 381 37.44 1.11 -9.10
C MET A 381 36.77 1.85 -10.27
N ASP A 382 36.88 1.36 -11.51
CA ASP A 382 36.12 1.92 -12.64
C ASP A 382 34.60 1.76 -12.49
N CYS A 383 34.14 0.63 -11.93
CA CYS A 383 32.73 0.41 -11.57
C CYS A 383 32.28 1.39 -10.48
N ALA A 384 33.08 1.56 -9.41
CA ALA A 384 32.80 2.53 -8.35
C ALA A 384 32.75 3.98 -8.89
N ARG A 385 33.71 4.36 -9.76
CA ARG A 385 33.72 5.67 -10.45
C ARG A 385 32.50 5.87 -11.32
N PHE A 386 32.05 4.85 -12.03
CA PHE A 386 30.85 4.92 -12.84
C PHE A 386 29.61 5.22 -11.97
N ILE A 387 29.45 4.51 -10.86
CA ILE A 387 28.34 4.74 -9.92
C ILE A 387 28.43 6.14 -9.31
N ALA A 388 29.59 6.53 -8.79
CA ALA A 388 29.81 7.83 -8.18
C ALA A 388 29.54 9.00 -9.13
N LYS A 389 30.03 8.90 -10.38
CA LYS A 389 29.84 9.95 -11.41
C LYS A 389 28.38 10.09 -11.85
N ASN A 390 27.60 9.02 -11.81
CA ASN A 390 26.22 9.00 -12.28
C ASN A 390 25.20 8.89 -11.14
N SER A 391 25.60 9.16 -9.89
CA SER A 391 24.79 8.88 -8.69
C SER A 391 23.40 9.53 -8.71
N GLU A 392 23.28 10.73 -9.29
CA GLU A 392 22.02 11.47 -9.43
C GLU A 392 21.11 10.91 -10.52
N ARG A 393 21.67 10.24 -11.53
CA ARG A 393 20.92 9.68 -12.68
C ARG A 393 20.55 8.21 -12.49
N LEU A 394 21.35 7.47 -11.74
CA LEU A 394 21.12 6.06 -11.46
C LEU A 394 20.00 5.94 -10.42
N ARG A 395 18.81 5.46 -10.78
CA ARG A 395 17.72 5.25 -9.81
C ARG A 395 17.91 3.92 -9.08
N GLY A 396 17.62 3.90 -7.78
CA GLY A 396 17.58 2.67 -6.98
C GLY A 396 16.23 1.96 -7.08
N ILE A 397 16.20 0.67 -6.75
CA ILE A 397 14.98 -0.12 -6.65
C ILE A 397 14.67 -0.38 -5.18
N GLY A 398 13.85 0.49 -4.60
CA GLY A 398 13.46 0.41 -3.19
C GLY A 398 14.67 0.24 -2.25
N ALA A 399 14.53 -0.66 -1.30
CA ALA A 399 15.55 -1.01 -0.31
C ALA A 399 16.48 -2.17 -0.74
N VAL A 400 16.60 -2.44 -2.04
CA VAL A 400 17.36 -3.58 -2.59
C VAL A 400 18.63 -3.07 -3.29
N ASP A 401 19.67 -2.80 -2.50
CA ASP A 401 20.91 -2.16 -2.97
C ASP A 401 21.74 -3.05 -3.90
N ASP A 402 21.78 -4.35 -3.61
CA ASP A 402 22.53 -5.35 -4.38
C ASP A 402 22.00 -5.53 -5.83
N VAL A 403 20.68 -5.63 -5.99
CA VAL A 403 20.02 -5.63 -7.31
C VAL A 403 20.23 -4.30 -8.02
N SER A 404 20.16 -3.19 -7.29
CA SER A 404 20.39 -1.85 -7.86
C SER A 404 21.80 -1.71 -8.45
N VAL A 405 22.83 -2.18 -7.72
CA VAL A 405 24.22 -2.19 -8.21
C VAL A 405 24.35 -3.04 -9.48
N ALA A 406 23.77 -4.23 -9.51
CA ALA A 406 23.81 -5.09 -10.70
C ALA A 406 23.21 -4.39 -11.92
N LEU A 407 22.04 -3.76 -11.78
CA LEU A 407 21.39 -3.03 -12.86
C LEU A 407 22.21 -1.84 -13.36
N TRP A 408 22.84 -1.08 -12.46
CA TRP A 408 23.70 0.03 -12.85
C TRP A 408 24.92 -0.46 -13.63
N LEU A 409 25.55 -1.55 -13.20
CA LEU A 409 26.72 -2.10 -13.87
C LEU A 409 26.39 -2.77 -15.21
N LEU A 410 25.18 -3.31 -15.37
CA LEU A 410 24.69 -3.82 -16.66
C LEU A 410 24.58 -2.71 -17.72
N THR A 411 24.35 -1.45 -17.34
CA THR A 411 24.34 -0.32 -18.29
C THR A 411 25.69 -0.13 -18.99
N ILE A 412 26.78 -0.57 -18.34
CA ILE A 412 28.13 -0.59 -18.91
C ILE A 412 28.60 -2.00 -19.26
N GLN A 413 27.69 -2.98 -19.34
CA GLN A 413 27.94 -4.39 -19.71
C GLN A 413 28.89 -5.14 -18.74
N VAL A 414 28.95 -4.73 -17.48
CA VAL A 414 29.66 -5.47 -16.44
C VAL A 414 28.67 -6.42 -15.79
N HIS A 415 28.99 -7.71 -15.82
CA HIS A 415 28.15 -8.78 -15.28
C HIS A 415 28.80 -9.33 -14.01
N VAL A 416 27.97 -9.79 -13.07
CA VAL A 416 28.49 -10.43 -11.85
C VAL A 416 29.17 -11.75 -12.17
N GLU A 417 30.29 -12.01 -11.50
CA GLU A 417 31.00 -13.28 -11.52
C GLU A 417 30.83 -13.99 -10.17
N HIS A 418 30.42 -15.25 -10.22
CA HIS A 418 30.26 -16.06 -9.02
C HIS A 418 31.62 -16.48 -8.44
N THR A 419 31.79 -16.31 -7.13
CA THR A 419 32.91 -16.89 -6.37
C THR A 419 32.42 -17.73 -5.19
N THR A 420 33.04 -18.90 -4.99
CA THR A 420 32.79 -19.79 -3.86
C THR A 420 33.60 -19.42 -2.62
N ALA A 421 34.55 -18.49 -2.76
CA ALA A 421 35.30 -17.92 -1.64
C ALA A 421 34.39 -17.11 -0.70
N PHE A 422 33.22 -16.70 -1.20
CA PHE A 422 32.23 -15.91 -0.49
C PHE A 422 31.06 -16.81 -0.10
N SER A 423 30.70 -16.80 1.18
CA SER A 423 29.71 -17.71 1.76
C SER A 423 28.80 -16.97 2.74
N SER A 424 27.67 -17.59 3.05
CA SER A 424 26.64 -17.06 3.94
C SER A 424 26.01 -18.24 4.69
N LEU A 425 25.84 -18.09 6.02
CA LEU A 425 25.16 -19.09 6.84
C LEU A 425 23.66 -19.21 6.50
N ARG A 426 23.06 -18.20 5.84
CA ARG A 426 21.72 -18.33 5.26
C ARG A 426 21.63 -19.38 4.17
N LEU A 427 22.73 -19.72 3.49
CA LEU A 427 22.71 -20.63 2.34
C LEU A 427 23.39 -21.97 2.60
N GLN A 428 24.47 -22.00 3.38
CA GLN A 428 25.23 -23.21 3.66
C GLN A 428 25.94 -23.14 5.01
N ASP A 429 26.19 -24.31 5.60
CA ASP A 429 26.96 -24.41 6.84
C ASP A 429 28.41 -23.92 6.67
N CYS A 430 29.05 -23.59 7.80
CA CYS A 430 30.44 -23.17 7.81
C CYS A 430 31.34 -24.27 7.23
N LYS A 431 32.01 -23.96 6.12
CA LYS A 431 33.04 -24.81 5.50
C LYS A 431 34.38 -24.08 5.54
N ASN A 432 35.44 -24.76 5.97
CA ASN A 432 36.78 -24.17 5.94
C ASN A 432 37.16 -23.74 4.51
N GLY A 433 37.95 -22.66 4.40
CA GLY A 433 38.45 -22.17 3.11
C GLY A 433 37.72 -20.95 2.55
N PHE A 434 36.67 -20.45 3.22
CA PHE A 434 36.06 -19.17 2.86
C PHE A 434 37.06 -18.00 3.00
N VAL A 435 36.86 -16.98 2.19
CA VAL A 435 37.45 -15.64 2.34
C VAL A 435 36.48 -14.73 3.07
N SER A 436 35.19 -14.76 2.73
CA SER A 436 34.13 -14.01 3.41
C SER A 436 33.04 -14.98 3.86
N LEU A 437 32.61 -14.89 5.12
CA LEU A 437 31.46 -15.62 5.67
C LEU A 437 30.50 -14.63 6.31
N ALA A 438 29.23 -14.64 5.87
CA ALA A 438 28.19 -13.72 6.33
C ALA A 438 27.15 -14.35 7.25
N ASP A 439 26.26 -13.49 7.78
CA ASP A 439 25.15 -13.79 8.69
C ASP A 439 25.60 -14.21 10.08
N LEU A 440 26.66 -13.56 10.56
CA LEU A 440 27.34 -13.90 11.81
C LEU A 440 26.90 -13.00 12.97
N SER A 441 26.74 -13.61 14.15
CA SER A 441 26.65 -12.88 15.41
C SER A 441 28.00 -12.24 15.78
N PRO A 442 28.02 -11.21 16.66
CA PRO A 442 29.28 -10.65 17.18
C PRO A 442 30.18 -11.72 17.81
N PHE A 443 29.56 -12.72 18.47
CA PHE A 443 30.25 -13.86 19.06
C PHE A 443 30.94 -14.72 17.99
N SER A 444 30.26 -15.12 16.91
CA SER A 444 30.88 -15.99 15.90
C SER A 444 32.01 -15.30 15.13
N ILE A 445 31.92 -13.99 14.87
CA ILE A 445 33.04 -13.22 14.31
C ILE A 445 34.31 -13.40 15.18
N ARG A 446 34.16 -13.33 16.51
CA ARG A 446 35.27 -13.51 17.46
C ARG A 446 35.73 -14.96 17.56
N SER A 447 34.81 -15.92 17.59
CA SER A 447 35.17 -17.34 17.69
C SER A 447 35.93 -17.82 16.45
N ILE A 448 35.51 -17.39 15.25
CA ILE A 448 36.25 -17.64 14.00
C ILE A 448 37.64 -17.05 14.08
N HIS A 449 37.77 -15.79 14.55
CA HIS A 449 39.06 -15.14 14.73
C HIS A 449 39.98 -15.93 15.66
N ALA A 450 39.47 -16.29 16.84
CA ALA A 450 40.21 -17.01 17.86
C ALA A 450 40.65 -18.39 17.37
N ASN A 451 39.82 -19.07 16.58
CA ASN A 451 40.19 -20.33 15.95
C ASN A 451 41.36 -20.16 14.99
N ILE A 452 41.28 -19.18 14.08
CA ILE A 452 42.34 -18.92 13.11
C ILE A 452 43.64 -18.51 13.82
N ALA A 453 43.55 -17.62 14.81
CA ALA A 453 44.70 -17.16 15.60
C ALA A 453 45.37 -18.31 16.37
N ALA A 454 44.59 -19.29 16.83
CA ALA A 454 45.08 -20.49 17.49
C ALA A 454 45.45 -21.63 16.52
N ASN A 455 45.52 -21.36 15.20
CA ASN A 455 45.81 -22.34 14.16
C ASN A 455 44.87 -23.56 14.16
N ARG A 456 43.61 -23.33 14.55
CA ARG A 456 42.51 -24.29 14.39
C ARG A 456 41.76 -23.99 13.10
N ASP A 457 40.97 -24.96 12.66
CA ASP A 457 39.99 -24.77 11.60
C ASP A 457 39.06 -23.59 11.92
N ALA A 458 38.77 -22.74 10.94
CA ALA A 458 37.95 -21.54 11.13
C ALA A 458 36.56 -21.91 11.68
N CYS A 459 35.99 -23.02 11.19
CA CYS A 459 34.70 -23.55 11.63
C CYS A 459 34.78 -24.47 12.85
N TYR A 460 35.92 -24.51 13.57
CA TYR A 460 36.06 -25.35 14.76
C TYR A 460 35.03 -24.94 15.83
N GLY A 461 34.23 -25.91 16.30
CA GLY A 461 33.16 -25.65 17.26
C GLY A 461 31.94 -24.93 16.67
N PHE A 462 31.76 -24.97 15.34
CA PHE A 462 30.58 -24.39 14.68
C PHE A 462 29.29 -24.96 15.26
N ASN A 463 28.42 -24.05 15.70
CA ASN A 463 27.04 -24.34 16.08
C ASN A 463 26.16 -23.30 15.38
N ARG A 464 25.29 -23.75 14.47
CA ARG A 464 24.52 -22.86 13.60
C ARG A 464 23.68 -21.84 14.37
N VAL A 465 22.99 -22.26 15.43
CA VAL A 465 22.12 -21.38 16.22
C VAL A 465 22.94 -20.32 16.95
N ALA A 466 24.05 -20.70 17.59
CA ALA A 466 24.89 -19.73 18.31
C ALA A 466 25.69 -18.80 17.37
N TRP A 467 26.01 -19.26 16.16
CA TRP A 467 26.86 -18.53 15.23
C TRP A 467 26.10 -17.63 14.27
N THR A 468 24.85 -17.96 13.96
CA THR A 468 24.01 -17.11 13.13
C THR A 468 23.62 -15.88 13.93
N LYS A 469 23.61 -14.70 13.29
CA LYS A 469 23.13 -13.46 13.91
C LYS A 469 21.73 -13.68 14.48
N ASP A 470 21.54 -13.33 15.76
CA ASP A 470 20.26 -13.43 16.45
C ASP A 470 19.26 -12.48 15.80
N GLU A 471 18.41 -13.02 14.94
CA GLU A 471 17.26 -12.32 14.40
C GLU A 471 16.06 -12.68 15.27
N SER A 472 15.72 -11.82 16.23
CA SER A 472 14.31 -11.54 16.51
C SER A 472 13.58 -10.91 15.30
N TYR A 473 14.00 -11.22 14.07
CA TYR A 473 13.91 -10.33 12.92
C TYR A 473 13.83 -11.00 11.54
N PHE A 474 13.37 -12.25 11.44
CA PHE A 474 12.49 -12.60 10.33
C PHE A 474 11.10 -12.00 10.63
N GLN A 475 10.98 -10.68 10.52
CA GLN A 475 9.70 -10.00 10.33
C GLN A 475 8.99 -10.41 9.02
N VAL A 476 9.32 -11.56 8.45
CA VAL A 476 8.83 -12.05 7.16
C VAL A 476 8.50 -13.55 7.16
N VAL A 477 8.56 -14.28 8.26
CA VAL A 477 7.70 -15.46 8.42
C VAL A 477 7.19 -15.49 9.85
N HIS A 478 6.28 -14.56 10.15
CA HIS A 478 5.23 -14.63 11.18
C HIS A 478 4.77 -13.20 11.51
N GLN A 479 3.91 -12.66 10.64
CA GLN A 479 2.72 -12.09 11.23
C GLN A 479 1.97 -13.26 11.89
N LYS A 480 1.59 -13.02 13.14
CA LYS A 480 0.68 -13.83 13.95
C LYS A 480 -0.42 -14.49 13.10
N TYR A 481 -0.84 -15.65 13.62
CA TYR A 481 -2.00 -16.46 13.24
C TYR A 481 -1.71 -17.58 12.24
N THR A 482 -1.26 -18.72 12.78
CA THR A 482 -1.62 -20.03 12.24
C THR A 482 -3.13 -20.19 12.34
N ASN A 483 -3.84 -19.69 11.33
CA ASN A 483 -5.07 -20.32 10.91
C ASN A 483 -4.70 -21.29 9.79
N TYR A 484 -5.33 -22.46 9.77
CA TYR A 484 -5.24 -23.46 8.69
C TYR A 484 -5.70 -22.95 7.30
N TRP A 485 -5.99 -21.67 7.21
CA TRP A 485 -6.59 -20.93 6.12
C TRP A 485 -6.10 -19.48 6.18
N ASP A 486 -5.78 -18.89 5.04
CA ASP A 486 -5.47 -17.46 4.90
C ASP A 486 -6.68 -16.72 4.34
N ILE A 487 -6.91 -15.48 4.79
CA ILE A 487 -7.93 -14.59 4.23
C ILE A 487 -7.22 -13.38 3.66
N GLN A 488 -7.32 -13.23 2.34
CA GLN A 488 -6.87 -12.05 1.62
C GLN A 488 -8.07 -11.21 1.23
N THR A 489 -8.09 -9.95 1.66
CA THR A 489 -9.15 -9.00 1.30
C THR A 489 -8.70 -8.11 0.15
N TYR A 490 -9.55 -7.95 -0.84
CA TYR A 490 -9.36 -7.12 -2.03
C TYR A 490 -10.47 -6.09 -2.06
N VAL A 491 -10.14 -4.85 -2.41
CA VAL A 491 -11.15 -3.80 -2.67
C VAL A 491 -11.16 -3.59 -4.16
N HIS A 492 -12.35 -3.70 -4.76
CA HIS A 492 -12.52 -3.48 -6.19
C HIS A 492 -12.65 -2.00 -6.53
N ASP A 493 -12.23 -1.61 -7.73
CA ASP A 493 -12.32 -0.23 -8.22
C ASP A 493 -13.78 0.24 -8.30
N LEU A 494 -14.06 1.42 -7.72
CA LEU A 494 -15.39 2.05 -7.65
C LEU A 494 -16.02 2.38 -9.01
N ASN A 495 -15.30 2.20 -10.12
CA ASN A 495 -15.75 2.58 -11.46
C ASN A 495 -16.89 1.71 -12.01
N VAL A 496 -17.27 0.60 -11.36
CA VAL A 496 -18.27 -0.34 -11.90
C VAL A 496 -19.53 -0.47 -11.04
N SER A 497 -19.47 -0.29 -9.71
CA SER A 497 -20.57 -0.67 -8.80
C SER A 497 -21.21 0.48 -8.00
N GLN A 498 -20.62 1.67 -7.90
CA GLN A 498 -21.03 2.73 -6.96
C GLN A 498 -21.01 2.32 -5.46
N TYR A 499 -20.52 1.11 -5.11
CA TYR A 499 -20.40 0.61 -3.74
C TYR A 499 -18.99 0.13 -3.48
N LEU A 500 -18.54 0.28 -2.23
CA LEU A 500 -17.30 -0.33 -1.78
C LEU A 500 -17.49 -1.84 -1.69
N GLU A 501 -16.89 -2.58 -2.63
CA GLU A 501 -16.91 -4.04 -2.65
C GLU A 501 -15.58 -4.57 -2.10
N VAL A 502 -15.67 -5.44 -1.10
CA VAL A 502 -14.53 -6.13 -0.51
C VAL A 502 -14.66 -7.62 -0.79
N THR A 503 -13.83 -8.17 -1.67
CA THR A 503 -13.74 -9.62 -1.85
C THR A 503 -12.74 -10.19 -0.85
N SER A 504 -13.13 -11.21 -0.10
CA SER A 504 -12.17 -12.08 0.60
C SER A 504 -11.96 -13.38 -0.12
N ILE A 505 -10.70 -13.67 -0.40
CA ILE A 505 -10.25 -14.96 -0.90
C ILE A 505 -9.73 -15.76 0.28
N ILE A 506 -10.45 -16.83 0.62
CA ILE A 506 -10.08 -17.78 1.66
C ILE A 506 -9.25 -18.88 0.98
N THR A 507 -7.96 -18.95 1.33
CA THR A 507 -7.04 -19.94 0.77
C THR A 507 -6.68 -20.97 1.82
N PHE A 508 -7.06 -22.22 1.58
CA PHE A 508 -6.67 -23.36 2.40
C PHE A 508 -5.43 -24.00 1.79
N HIS A 509 -4.42 -24.30 2.62
CA HIS A 509 -3.20 -24.94 2.13
C HIS A 509 -3.52 -26.29 1.45
N GLY A 510 -3.42 -26.33 0.12
CA GLY A 510 -3.62 -27.54 -0.70
C GLY A 510 -5.05 -27.84 -1.15
N LYS A 511 -6.03 -26.94 -0.96
CA LYS A 511 -7.41 -27.07 -1.49
C LYS A 511 -7.80 -25.85 -2.34
N THR A 512 -8.95 -25.93 -3.01
CA THR A 512 -9.57 -24.83 -3.77
C THR A 512 -9.76 -23.59 -2.90
N SER A 513 -9.37 -22.42 -3.41
CA SER A 513 -9.67 -21.14 -2.77
C SER A 513 -11.14 -20.79 -2.96
N PHE A 514 -11.73 -20.14 -1.96
CA PHE A 514 -13.13 -19.70 -1.98
C PHE A 514 -13.20 -18.19 -1.93
N GLU A 515 -14.04 -17.62 -2.78
CA GLU A 515 -14.30 -16.20 -2.82
C GLU A 515 -15.58 -15.89 -2.05
N VAL A 516 -15.50 -14.93 -1.13
CA VAL A 516 -16.65 -14.40 -0.41
C VAL A 516 -16.67 -12.89 -0.57
N THR A 517 -17.72 -12.36 -1.17
CA THR A 517 -17.88 -10.91 -1.36
C THR A 517 -18.57 -10.29 -0.15
N TYR A 518 -18.03 -9.16 0.29
CA TYR A 518 -18.53 -8.31 1.35
C TYR A 518 -18.84 -6.91 0.80
N PHE A 519 -20.02 -6.41 1.12
CA PHE A 519 -20.40 -5.03 0.86
C PHE A 519 -20.63 -4.36 2.21
N PRO A 520 -19.68 -3.55 2.73
CA PRO A 520 -19.79 -2.96 4.07
C PRO A 520 -21.03 -2.10 4.27
N SER A 521 -21.59 -1.58 3.18
CA SER A 521 -22.85 -0.87 3.18
C SER A 521 -24.04 -1.82 3.15
N ALA A 522 -24.00 -2.97 2.48
CA ALA A 522 -25.17 -3.83 2.32
C ALA A 522 -25.20 -5.06 3.25
N GLU A 523 -24.17 -5.30 4.07
CA GLU A 523 -24.09 -6.46 4.95
C GLU A 523 -23.41 -6.12 6.29
N SER A 524 -23.89 -6.69 7.40
CA SER A 524 -23.26 -6.51 8.71
C SER A 524 -21.94 -7.27 8.79
N LEU A 525 -20.98 -6.74 9.56
CA LEU A 525 -19.71 -7.42 9.81
C LEU A 525 -19.92 -8.82 10.39
N LEU A 526 -20.90 -8.99 11.28
CA LEU A 526 -21.22 -10.29 11.85
C LEU A 526 -21.73 -11.27 10.80
N SER A 527 -22.68 -10.86 9.96
CA SER A 527 -23.24 -11.73 8.92
C SER A 527 -22.16 -12.16 7.93
N TYR A 528 -21.32 -11.20 7.52
CA TYR A 528 -20.19 -11.47 6.65
C TYR A 528 -19.16 -12.42 7.28
N SER A 529 -18.72 -12.11 8.50
CA SER A 529 -17.74 -12.93 9.21
C SER A 529 -18.29 -14.33 9.48
N SER A 530 -19.58 -14.46 9.79
CA SER A 530 -20.26 -15.75 9.96
C SER A 530 -20.28 -16.55 8.66
N ARG A 531 -20.51 -15.93 7.49
CA ARG A 531 -20.44 -16.63 6.20
C ARG A 531 -19.03 -17.11 5.88
N VAL A 532 -18.03 -16.27 6.12
CA VAL A 532 -16.62 -16.61 5.95
C VAL A 532 -16.24 -17.77 6.89
N CYS A 533 -16.55 -17.66 8.18
CA CYS A 533 -16.25 -18.69 9.16
C CYS A 533 -17.04 -19.98 8.93
N ALA A 534 -18.31 -19.93 8.52
CA ALA A 534 -19.09 -21.11 8.16
C ALA A 534 -18.56 -21.81 6.90
N THR A 535 -18.04 -21.04 5.94
CA THR A 535 -17.34 -21.59 4.76
C THR A 535 -16.07 -22.33 5.20
N ILE A 536 -15.33 -21.77 6.16
CA ILE A 536 -14.16 -22.41 6.76
C ILE A 536 -14.53 -23.69 7.50
N GLU A 537 -15.58 -23.66 8.32
CA GLU A 537 -16.06 -24.81 9.09
C GLU A 537 -16.53 -25.97 8.19
N THR A 538 -17.24 -25.67 7.10
CA THR A 538 -17.70 -26.70 6.17
C THR A 538 -16.56 -27.40 5.41
N LEU A 539 -15.38 -26.78 5.34
CA LEU A 539 -14.21 -27.29 4.63
C LEU A 539 -13.20 -28.00 5.55
N MET A 540 -13.38 -27.92 6.87
CA MET A 540 -12.52 -28.51 7.91
C MET A 540 -13.28 -29.56 8.74
N SER A 541 -12.64 -30.67 9.14
CA SER A 541 -13.28 -31.72 9.96
C SER A 541 -13.42 -31.29 11.43
N ALA A 542 -14.56 -31.63 12.05
CA ALA A 542 -15.13 -31.12 13.30
C ALA A 542 -14.35 -31.32 14.63
N SER A 543 -13.01 -31.32 14.65
CA SER A 543 -12.22 -31.51 15.89
C SER A 543 -11.27 -30.36 16.25
N GLU A 544 -11.25 -29.25 15.50
CA GLU A 544 -10.41 -28.08 15.78
C GLU A 544 -11.28 -26.81 15.79
N HIS A 545 -11.87 -26.48 16.94
CA HIS A 545 -12.77 -25.33 17.06
C HIS A 545 -12.14 -24.22 17.92
N ASP A 546 -11.87 -23.08 17.29
CA ASP A 546 -11.96 -21.76 17.94
C ASP A 546 -12.53 -20.74 16.93
N LEU A 547 -13.87 -20.63 16.85
CA LEU A 547 -14.52 -19.60 16.02
C LEU A 547 -14.13 -18.18 16.46
N GLY A 548 -13.80 -17.97 17.74
CA GLY A 548 -13.42 -16.65 18.26
C GLY A 548 -12.18 -16.10 17.55
N ALA A 549 -11.23 -16.98 17.21
CA ALA A 549 -10.07 -16.64 16.40
C ALA A 549 -10.45 -16.26 14.96
N CYS A 550 -11.45 -16.94 14.35
CA CYS A 550 -11.89 -16.65 12.99
C CYS A 550 -12.49 -15.24 12.86
N TYR A 551 -13.43 -14.89 13.74
CA TYR A 551 -14.04 -13.55 13.76
C TYR A 551 -13.00 -12.45 13.98
N ALA A 552 -12.06 -12.66 14.91
CA ALA A 552 -10.98 -11.70 15.19
C ALA A 552 -10.08 -11.47 13.96
N ILE A 553 -9.85 -12.51 13.16
CA ILE A 553 -8.96 -12.46 11.99
C ILE A 553 -9.64 -11.80 10.79
N VAL A 554 -10.91 -12.09 10.55
CA VAL A 554 -11.71 -11.36 9.55
C VAL A 554 -11.73 -9.87 9.90
N GLN A 555 -11.99 -9.53 11.16
CA GLN A 555 -12.02 -8.13 11.61
C GLN A 555 -10.64 -7.45 11.51
N ALA A 556 -9.55 -8.15 11.81
CA ALA A 556 -8.20 -7.63 11.67
C ALA A 556 -7.84 -7.34 10.20
N LYS A 557 -8.15 -8.25 9.28
CA LYS A 557 -7.90 -8.08 7.84
C LYS A 557 -8.72 -6.96 7.22
N LEU A 558 -10.00 -6.83 7.61
CA LEU A 558 -10.83 -5.70 7.18
C LEU A 558 -10.33 -4.36 7.74
N ARG A 559 -9.79 -4.34 8.97
CA ARG A 559 -9.18 -3.14 9.57
C ARG A 559 -7.93 -2.68 8.81
N GLU A 560 -7.05 -3.62 8.46
CA GLU A 560 -5.87 -3.35 7.63
C GLU A 560 -6.29 -2.78 6.27
N ARG A 561 -7.33 -3.37 5.66
CA ARG A 561 -7.84 -2.90 4.37
C ARG A 561 -8.45 -1.50 4.45
N LEU A 562 -9.21 -1.19 5.51
CA LEU A 562 -9.76 0.15 5.72
C LEU A 562 -8.64 1.21 5.76
N GLN A 563 -7.53 0.94 6.46
CA GLN A 563 -6.41 1.89 6.55
C GLN A 563 -5.77 2.16 5.17
N LEU A 564 -5.64 1.13 4.33
CA LEU A 564 -5.13 1.27 2.97
C LEU A 564 -6.08 2.08 2.08
N VAL A 565 -7.38 1.84 2.18
CA VAL A 565 -8.40 2.58 1.42
C VAL A 565 -8.47 4.04 1.88
N GLU A 566 -8.41 4.30 3.18
CA GLU A 566 -8.39 5.65 3.75
C GLU A 566 -7.17 6.45 3.26
N ALA A 567 -5.98 5.82 3.21
CA ALA A 567 -4.77 6.45 2.68
C ALA A 567 -4.84 6.77 1.18
N SER A 568 -5.67 6.02 0.45
CA SER A 568 -5.78 6.13 -1.00
C SER A 568 -6.61 7.34 -1.49
N LYS A 569 -7.50 7.88 -0.63
CA LYS A 569 -8.44 8.98 -0.94
C LYS A 569 -9.36 8.74 -2.15
N PHE A 570 -9.53 7.49 -2.61
CA PHE A 570 -10.40 7.17 -3.75
C PHE A 570 -11.87 6.95 -3.36
N VAL A 571 -12.18 6.77 -2.08
CA VAL A 571 -13.55 6.51 -1.57
C VAL A 571 -14.07 7.74 -0.83
N ASP A 572 -15.35 8.05 -0.98
CA ASP A 572 -15.96 9.19 -0.29
C ASP A 572 -15.95 9.02 1.24
N GLY A 573 -15.88 10.15 1.94
CA GLY A 573 -15.74 10.18 3.39
C GLY A 573 -16.90 9.53 4.15
N GLY A 574 -18.13 9.58 3.64
CA GLY A 574 -19.27 9.01 4.37
C GLY A 574 -19.36 7.50 4.27
N HIS A 575 -19.02 6.89 3.13
CA HIS A 575 -18.92 5.43 3.03
C HIS A 575 -17.73 4.91 3.87
N LEU A 576 -16.64 5.67 3.97
CA LEU A 576 -15.53 5.35 4.88
C LEU A 576 -15.95 5.43 6.36
N GLU A 577 -16.69 6.47 6.76
CA GLU A 577 -17.21 6.59 8.13
C GLU A 577 -18.24 5.51 8.46
N LEU A 578 -19.12 5.17 7.51
CA LEU A 578 -20.06 4.06 7.65
C LEU A 578 -19.32 2.73 7.87
N TRP A 579 -18.29 2.47 7.08
CA TRP A 579 -17.47 1.26 7.22
C TRP A 579 -16.74 1.25 8.57
N ARG A 580 -16.15 2.38 8.97
CA ARG A 580 -15.50 2.56 10.28
C ARG A 580 -16.47 2.32 11.43
N HIS A 581 -17.70 2.84 11.34
CA HIS A 581 -18.73 2.63 12.35
C HIS A 581 -19.11 1.15 12.46
N ASN A 582 -19.45 0.51 11.33
CA ASN A 582 -19.83 -0.90 11.29
C ASN A 582 -18.68 -1.83 11.74
N LEU A 583 -17.41 -1.42 11.58
CA LEU A 583 -16.24 -2.20 12.02
C LEU A 583 -15.87 -2.05 13.49
N PHE A 584 -16.01 -0.84 14.07
CA PHE A 584 -15.40 -0.52 15.37
C PHE A 584 -16.36 0.02 16.43
N ALA A 585 -17.55 0.47 16.05
CA ALA A 585 -18.48 1.15 16.96
C ALA A 585 -19.83 0.45 17.11
N ALA A 586 -20.33 -0.17 16.05
CA ALA A 586 -21.56 -0.96 16.10
C ALA A 586 -21.37 -2.23 16.94
N ASP A 587 -22.35 -2.52 17.79
CA ASP A 587 -22.66 -3.81 18.38
C ASP A 587 -23.07 -4.78 17.26
N PRO A 588 -22.25 -5.80 16.97
CA PRO A 588 -22.52 -6.75 15.89
C PRO A 588 -23.79 -7.58 16.11
N GLU A 589 -24.25 -7.72 17.36
CA GLU A 589 -25.41 -8.56 17.72
C GLU A 589 -26.75 -7.80 17.63
N ALA A 590 -26.72 -6.48 17.49
CA ALA A 590 -27.92 -5.68 17.37
C ALA A 590 -28.51 -5.75 15.95
N SER A 591 -29.85 -5.71 15.85
CA SER A 591 -30.55 -5.71 14.56
C SER A 591 -30.13 -4.49 13.71
N PRO A 592 -29.67 -4.67 12.46
CA PRO A 592 -29.17 -3.56 11.64
C PRO A 592 -30.28 -2.56 11.31
N LEU A 593 -29.96 -1.27 11.26
CA LEU A 593 -30.82 -0.25 10.67
C LEU A 593 -30.65 -0.29 9.15
N ILE A 594 -31.69 -0.69 8.44
CA ILE A 594 -31.72 -0.81 6.98
C ILE A 594 -32.21 0.50 6.39
N ILE A 595 -31.30 1.21 5.74
CA ILE A 595 -31.56 2.37 4.90
C ILE A 595 -31.48 1.90 3.44
N ALA A 596 -32.59 1.95 2.73
CA ALA A 596 -32.61 1.65 1.31
C ALA A 596 -32.93 2.89 0.48
N TYR A 597 -32.49 2.93 -0.78
CA TYR A 597 -32.79 4.06 -1.64
C TYR A 597 -33.10 3.68 -3.09
N ALA A 598 -33.93 4.50 -3.74
CA ALA A 598 -34.27 4.34 -5.15
C ALA A 598 -33.04 4.61 -6.04
N THR A 599 -32.83 3.80 -7.06
CA THR A 599 -31.65 3.87 -7.95
C THR A 599 -31.50 5.18 -8.72
N ASN A 600 -32.60 5.92 -8.88
CA ASN A 600 -32.64 7.22 -9.52
C ASN A 600 -32.64 8.38 -8.51
N ALA A 601 -32.36 8.11 -7.22
CA ALA A 601 -32.34 9.13 -6.19
C ALA A 601 -31.09 10.01 -6.33
N GLY A 602 -31.12 10.98 -7.25
CA GLY A 602 -30.10 12.04 -7.30
C GLY A 602 -29.97 12.73 -5.94
N PHE A 603 -28.72 13.03 -5.53
CA PHE A 603 -28.36 13.61 -4.23
C PHE A 603 -28.57 12.69 -3.01
N SER A 604 -28.93 11.43 -3.22
CA SER A 604 -29.01 10.44 -2.14
C SER A 604 -27.66 10.27 -1.43
N SER A 605 -26.52 10.28 -2.14
CA SER A 605 -25.18 10.20 -1.54
C SER A 605 -24.95 11.26 -0.48
N MET A 606 -25.28 12.52 -0.75
CA MET A 606 -25.15 13.61 0.23
C MET A 606 -26.03 13.37 1.45
N VAL A 607 -27.29 13.00 1.25
CA VAL A 607 -28.23 12.74 2.36
C VAL A 607 -27.79 11.54 3.20
N LEU A 608 -27.25 10.52 2.54
CA LEU A 608 -26.66 9.33 3.14
C LEU A 608 -25.44 9.70 4.00
N GLU A 609 -24.47 10.45 3.48
CA GLU A 609 -23.29 10.93 4.23
C GLU A 609 -23.68 11.68 5.53
N CYS A 610 -24.75 12.48 5.46
CA CYS A 610 -25.24 13.31 6.57
C CYS A 610 -26.04 12.51 7.60
N LEU A 611 -26.82 11.54 7.13
CA LEU A 611 -27.48 10.54 7.95
C LEU A 611 -26.42 9.75 8.75
N PHE A 612 -25.28 9.40 8.16
CA PHE A 612 -24.26 8.55 8.80
C PHE A 612 -23.37 9.27 9.82
N ALA A 613 -22.90 10.48 9.52
CA ALA A 613 -21.98 11.16 10.45
C ALA A 613 -22.62 11.47 11.82
N ALA A 614 -23.95 11.59 11.87
CA ALA A 614 -24.60 12.19 13.01
C ALA A 614 -25.71 11.37 13.67
N ILE A 615 -26.28 10.35 13.00
CA ILE A 615 -27.20 9.40 13.67
C ILE A 615 -26.44 8.54 14.68
N TYR A 616 -25.19 8.14 14.42
CA TYR A 616 -24.62 6.95 15.07
C TYR A 616 -23.68 7.16 16.26
N LYS A 617 -23.47 8.40 16.72
CA LYS A 617 -22.75 8.61 17.99
C LYS A 617 -23.56 8.14 19.22
N HIS A 618 -24.86 7.89 19.06
CA HIS A 618 -25.78 7.53 20.14
C HIS A 618 -26.32 6.09 20.08
N TYR A 619 -26.17 5.39 18.97
CA TYR A 619 -26.72 4.03 18.79
C TYR A 619 -25.61 3.04 18.57
N ARG A 620 -25.79 1.83 19.10
CA ARG A 620 -24.86 0.72 18.91
C ARG A 620 -25.31 -0.24 17.80
N ARG A 621 -26.42 -0.04 17.09
CA ARG A 621 -26.82 -1.00 16.03
C ARG A 621 -26.06 -0.79 14.70
N PRO A 622 -25.73 -1.86 13.93
CA PRO A 622 -25.12 -1.74 12.61
C PRO A 622 -26.02 -1.00 11.62
N VAL A 623 -25.44 -0.45 10.57
CA VAL A 623 -26.16 0.40 9.62
C VAL A 623 -25.93 -0.09 8.21
N LEU A 624 -27.01 -0.47 7.54
CA LEU A 624 -26.95 -0.99 6.18
C LEU A 624 -27.61 -0.02 5.21
N VAL A 625 -26.93 0.26 4.12
CA VAL A 625 -27.21 1.24 3.09
C VAL A 625 -27.12 0.57 1.74
N MET A 626 -28.26 0.44 1.07
CA MET A 626 -28.33 -0.35 -0.15
C MET A 626 -29.34 0.22 -1.16
N PRO A 627 -29.11 0.02 -2.46
CA PRO A 627 -30.09 0.37 -3.46
C PRO A 627 -31.29 -0.57 -3.38
N GLU A 628 -32.41 -0.10 -3.90
CA GLU A 628 -33.69 -0.80 -3.92
C GLU A 628 -33.60 -2.22 -4.50
N TRP A 629 -32.78 -2.43 -5.54
CA TRP A 629 -32.63 -3.73 -6.18
C TRP A 629 -31.88 -4.74 -5.28
N ILE A 630 -30.90 -4.30 -4.48
CA ILE A 630 -30.22 -5.15 -3.49
C ILE A 630 -31.18 -5.48 -2.35
N LEU A 631 -31.93 -4.48 -1.87
CA LEU A 631 -32.98 -4.70 -0.87
C LEU A 631 -33.94 -5.81 -1.32
N GLN A 632 -34.46 -5.73 -2.55
CA GLN A 632 -35.40 -6.74 -3.08
C GLN A 632 -34.77 -8.13 -3.26
N ALA A 633 -33.49 -8.20 -3.64
CA ALA A 633 -32.81 -9.45 -3.91
C ALA A 633 -32.39 -10.21 -2.63
N HIS A 634 -32.08 -9.49 -1.55
CA HIS A 634 -31.45 -10.05 -0.36
C HIS A 634 -32.26 -9.95 0.92
N TYR A 635 -33.19 -8.99 1.00
CA TYR A 635 -33.95 -8.71 2.21
C TYR A 635 -35.44 -8.84 1.89
N GLU A 636 -36.09 -9.88 2.43
CA GLU A 636 -37.46 -10.30 2.11
C GLU A 636 -38.58 -9.35 2.56
N ARG A 637 -38.28 -8.04 2.61
CA ARG A 637 -39.17 -6.86 2.50
C ARG A 637 -39.40 -6.13 3.82
N THR A 638 -38.56 -5.13 4.09
CA THR A 638 -38.93 -3.72 4.38
C THR A 638 -37.71 -3.01 4.97
N PRO A 639 -37.33 -1.81 4.48
CA PRO A 639 -36.26 -1.04 5.10
C PRO A 639 -36.81 -0.24 6.30
N ASP A 640 -35.99 -0.02 7.33
CA ASP A 640 -36.31 0.92 8.42
C ASP A 640 -36.46 2.36 7.87
N VAL A 641 -35.67 2.71 6.86
CA VAL A 641 -35.75 4.01 6.16
C VAL A 641 -35.63 3.81 4.65
N PHE A 642 -36.60 4.27 3.87
CA PHE A 642 -36.51 4.31 2.40
C PHE A 642 -36.30 5.74 1.91
N VAL A 643 -35.28 5.97 1.10
CA VAL A 643 -34.94 7.29 0.53
C VAL A 643 -35.22 7.30 -0.97
N PHE A 644 -35.96 8.29 -1.46
CA PHE A 644 -36.14 8.49 -2.90
C PHE A 644 -36.09 9.98 -3.25
N SER A 645 -35.79 10.28 -4.51
CA SER A 645 -35.63 11.66 -5.00
C SER A 645 -36.58 11.94 -6.15
N LEU A 646 -37.06 13.18 -6.20
CA LEU A 646 -37.88 13.74 -7.28
C LEU A 646 -37.20 14.95 -7.95
N PHE A 647 -35.91 15.15 -7.70
CA PHE A 647 -35.18 16.40 -7.98
C PHE A 647 -35.10 16.81 -9.46
N ASP A 648 -35.13 15.85 -10.40
CA ASP A 648 -34.91 16.10 -11.84
C ASP A 648 -36.20 16.13 -12.69
N ALA A 649 -37.37 15.97 -12.09
CA ALA A 649 -38.59 15.63 -12.84
C ALA A 649 -39.63 16.78 -13.01
N ASP A 650 -39.27 18.06 -12.79
CA ASP A 650 -40.26 19.17 -12.71
C ASP A 650 -41.46 18.74 -11.81
N CYS A 651 -41.11 18.17 -10.66
CA CYS A 651 -41.97 17.26 -9.91
C CYS A 651 -42.32 17.85 -8.55
N ASP A 652 -43.51 18.44 -8.49
CA ASP A 652 -44.13 18.86 -7.24
C ASP A 652 -44.89 17.67 -6.62
N PRO A 653 -44.69 17.36 -5.33
CA PRO A 653 -45.24 16.14 -4.73
C PRO A 653 -46.76 16.01 -4.80
N MET A 654 -47.50 17.13 -4.79
CA MET A 654 -48.96 17.13 -4.67
C MET A 654 -49.65 17.66 -5.93
N SER A 655 -49.08 18.66 -6.61
CA SER A 655 -49.70 19.30 -7.77
C SER A 655 -49.38 18.59 -9.10
N ASN A 656 -48.34 17.74 -9.15
CA ASN A 656 -48.03 16.93 -10.32
C ASN A 656 -48.56 15.48 -10.14
N PRO A 657 -49.55 15.03 -10.94
CA PRO A 657 -50.17 13.71 -10.78
C PRO A 657 -49.19 12.53 -10.90
N LEU A 658 -48.17 12.64 -11.76
CA LEU A 658 -47.16 11.59 -11.92
C LEU A 658 -46.29 11.44 -10.66
N CYS A 659 -46.03 12.56 -10.00
CA CYS A 659 -45.26 12.62 -8.75
C CYS A 659 -46.06 12.06 -7.60
N HIS A 660 -47.33 12.46 -7.48
CA HIS A 660 -48.24 11.91 -6.48
C HIS A 660 -48.39 10.39 -6.64
N GLU A 661 -48.54 9.89 -7.87
CA GLU A 661 -48.58 8.45 -8.12
C GLU A 661 -47.25 7.75 -7.78
N ALA A 662 -46.10 8.37 -8.09
CA ALA A 662 -44.79 7.83 -7.71
C ALA A 662 -44.61 7.75 -6.19
N VAL A 663 -45.00 8.80 -5.46
CA VAL A 663 -44.98 8.83 -3.99
C VAL A 663 -45.90 7.75 -3.43
N ALA A 664 -47.14 7.65 -3.93
CA ALA A 664 -48.10 6.63 -3.51
C ALA A 664 -47.59 5.21 -3.79
N ASN A 665 -46.95 4.98 -4.94
CA ASN A 665 -46.36 3.70 -5.30
C ASN A 665 -45.24 3.29 -4.33
N TYR A 666 -44.31 4.19 -3.98
CA TYR A 666 -43.27 3.88 -2.99
C TYR A 666 -43.85 3.66 -1.60
N ILE A 667 -44.86 4.45 -1.21
CA ILE A 667 -45.59 4.25 0.04
C ILE A 667 -46.29 2.89 0.05
N THR A 668 -46.96 2.45 -1.00
CA THR A 668 -47.59 1.12 -1.04
C THR A 668 -46.55 0.00 -1.09
N LYS A 669 -45.48 0.18 -1.87
CA LYS A 669 -44.47 -0.84 -2.12
C LYS A 669 -43.61 -1.13 -0.90
N TYR A 670 -43.25 -0.10 -0.15
CA TYR A 670 -42.38 -0.20 1.03
C TYR A 670 -43.11 0.08 2.33
N GLY A 671 -44.43 0.30 2.26
CA GLY A 671 -45.18 0.77 3.39
C GLY A 671 -46.26 -0.16 3.91
N PHE A 672 -45.89 -0.76 5.05
CA PHE A 672 -46.71 -0.88 6.26
C PHE A 672 -48.03 -1.64 6.09
N ASP A 673 -47.97 -2.97 6.22
CA ASP A 673 -49.15 -3.77 6.48
C ASP A 673 -49.73 -3.43 7.86
N GLY A 674 -50.61 -2.41 7.89
CA GLY A 674 -51.85 -2.32 8.68
C GLY A 674 -51.89 -2.65 10.18
N VAL A 675 -50.78 -2.87 10.90
CA VAL A 675 -50.83 -3.27 12.31
C VAL A 675 -49.96 -2.32 13.15
N ASP A 676 -50.65 -1.48 13.92
CA ASP A 676 -50.16 -0.51 14.90
C ASP A 676 -49.35 0.71 14.40
N LEU A 677 -50.09 1.82 14.23
CA LEU A 677 -49.57 3.19 14.15
C LEU A 677 -48.77 3.63 15.41
N GLU A 678 -48.87 2.87 16.51
CA GLU A 678 -48.11 3.11 17.74
C GLU A 678 -46.77 2.35 17.77
N SER A 679 -46.51 1.44 16.82
CA SER A 679 -45.26 0.70 16.70
C SER A 679 -44.40 1.21 15.55
N ASN A 680 -43.10 1.31 15.82
CA ASN A 680 -42.23 2.35 15.31
C ASN A 680 -41.33 1.88 14.15
N ALA A 681 -41.86 1.14 13.16
CA ALA A 681 -40.97 0.29 12.35
C ALA A 681 -40.27 1.00 11.17
N ASN A 682 -40.97 1.64 10.23
CA ASN A 682 -40.33 2.13 8.98
C ASN A 682 -40.61 3.63 8.70
N ARG A 683 -39.76 4.30 7.91
CA ARG A 683 -39.89 5.73 7.51
C ARG A 683 -39.55 5.92 6.04
N VAL A 684 -40.07 6.98 5.44
CA VAL A 684 -39.76 7.33 4.05
C VAL A 684 -39.20 8.75 4.00
N ILE A 685 -38.05 8.94 3.38
CA ILE A 685 -37.44 10.25 3.15
C ILE A 685 -37.57 10.59 1.67
N MET A 686 -38.17 11.75 1.40
CA MET A 686 -38.33 12.28 0.05
C MET A 686 -37.43 13.50 -0.13
N LEU A 687 -36.57 13.46 -1.15
CA LEU A 687 -35.78 14.60 -1.60
C LEU A 687 -36.54 15.35 -2.70
N ALA A 688 -36.90 16.60 -2.43
CA ALA A 688 -37.66 17.43 -3.36
C ALA A 688 -36.92 18.73 -3.67
N GLY A 689 -36.89 19.11 -4.95
CA GLY A 689 -36.31 20.38 -5.39
C GLY A 689 -37.16 21.55 -4.90
N GLU A 690 -38.32 21.77 -5.50
CA GLU A 690 -39.12 22.98 -5.27
C GLU A 690 -40.59 22.62 -4.98
N PRO A 691 -40.93 22.01 -3.83
CA PRO A 691 -42.32 21.72 -3.50
C PRO A 691 -43.09 23.02 -3.27
N THR A 692 -44.21 23.16 -3.97
CA THR A 692 -45.17 24.28 -3.88
C THR A 692 -46.42 23.93 -3.08
N ASP A 693 -46.74 22.64 -2.93
CA ASP A 693 -47.78 22.14 -2.04
C ASP A 693 -47.37 20.82 -1.37
N THR A 694 -47.68 20.69 -0.09
CA THR A 694 -47.47 19.50 0.74
C THR A 694 -48.74 19.06 1.48
N THR A 695 -49.86 19.74 1.24
CA THR A 695 -51.13 19.46 1.90
C THR A 695 -51.62 18.07 1.52
N GLY A 696 -51.74 17.17 2.50
CA GLY A 696 -52.16 15.79 2.28
C GLY A 696 -51.01 14.82 1.98
N LEU A 697 -49.76 15.27 2.03
CA LEU A 697 -48.60 14.39 2.04
C LEU A 697 -48.65 13.48 3.28
N ASP A 698 -48.37 12.19 3.10
CA ASP A 698 -48.44 11.19 4.17
C ASP A 698 -47.49 11.55 5.34
N GLU A 699 -48.00 11.51 6.57
CA GLU A 699 -47.25 11.88 7.78
C GLU A 699 -46.02 10.99 8.05
N ARG A 700 -45.87 9.85 7.37
CA ARG A 700 -44.67 9.00 7.42
C ARG A 700 -43.54 9.53 6.54
N VAL A 701 -43.84 10.44 5.60
CA VAL A 701 -42.87 11.05 4.69
C VAL A 701 -42.16 12.20 5.40
N ILE A 702 -40.85 12.05 5.59
CA ILE A 702 -39.96 13.14 5.97
C ILE A 702 -39.52 13.83 4.67
N LEU A 703 -39.85 15.11 4.55
CA LEU A 703 -39.53 15.91 3.38
C LEU A 703 -38.19 16.62 3.61
N MET A 704 -37.19 16.32 2.77
CA MET A 704 -36.00 17.15 2.62
C MET A 704 -36.17 18.00 1.37
N SER A 705 -36.27 19.31 1.55
CA SER A 705 -36.62 20.23 0.47
C SER A 705 -35.64 21.38 0.36
N SER A 706 -35.42 21.88 -0.86
CA SER A 706 -34.58 23.06 -1.08
C SER A 706 -35.29 24.39 -0.89
N VAL A 707 -36.54 24.35 -0.41
CA VAL A 707 -37.34 25.49 0.02
C VAL A 707 -37.40 25.50 1.54
N SER A 708 -37.20 26.66 2.17
CA SER A 708 -37.16 26.78 3.64
C SER A 708 -38.54 26.93 4.27
N ASP A 709 -39.52 27.40 3.52
CA ASP A 709 -40.88 27.73 3.97
C ASP A 709 -41.90 26.81 3.29
N VAL A 710 -42.15 25.65 3.90
CA VAL A 710 -43.05 24.60 3.40
C VAL A 710 -44.00 24.18 4.52
N ASP A 711 -45.30 24.06 4.24
CA ASP A 711 -46.33 23.67 5.21
C ASP A 711 -46.35 22.14 5.44
N HIS A 712 -45.27 21.62 6.01
CA HIS A 712 -45.15 20.21 6.41
C HIS A 712 -44.46 20.05 7.75
N LYS A 713 -45.06 19.30 8.67
CA LYS A 713 -44.55 19.13 10.04
C LYS A 713 -43.20 18.41 10.07
N LYS A 714 -42.98 17.45 9.16
CA LYS A 714 -41.74 16.65 9.06
C LYS A 714 -40.85 17.15 7.94
N HIS A 715 -40.54 18.45 7.97
CA HIS A 715 -39.74 19.12 6.94
C HIS A 715 -38.32 19.48 7.41
N ILE A 716 -37.33 19.20 6.57
CA ILE A 716 -35.92 19.59 6.73
C ILE A 716 -35.49 20.40 5.50
N TYR A 717 -34.92 21.56 5.74
CA TYR A 717 -34.39 22.42 4.69
C TYR A 717 -32.98 21.95 4.29
N LEU A 718 -32.78 21.68 3.00
CA LEU A 718 -31.51 21.32 2.36
C LEU A 718 -31.38 22.11 1.05
N ASN A 719 -30.59 23.18 1.04
CA ASN A 719 -30.46 23.99 -0.18
C ASN A 719 -29.72 23.24 -1.30
N VAL A 720 -29.99 23.59 -2.55
CA VAL A 720 -29.33 22.97 -3.73
C VAL A 720 -27.87 23.39 -3.86
N ALA A 721 -27.46 24.52 -3.31
CA ALA A 721 -26.05 24.94 -3.29
C ALA A 721 -25.14 23.95 -2.57
N SER A 722 -25.72 23.11 -1.71
CA SER A 722 -25.06 21.96 -1.08
C SER A 722 -24.34 21.08 -2.11
N THR A 723 -24.89 20.96 -3.31
CA THR A 723 -24.36 20.11 -4.39
C THR A 723 -22.97 20.53 -4.85
N SER A 724 -22.67 21.82 -4.83
CA SER A 724 -21.35 22.34 -5.18
C SER A 724 -20.28 21.97 -4.14
N PHE A 725 -20.66 21.95 -2.85
CA PHE A 725 -19.76 21.52 -1.79
C PHE A 725 -19.64 19.99 -1.72
N GLY A 726 -20.69 19.26 -2.10
CA GLY A 726 -20.71 17.80 -2.14
C GLY A 726 -19.72 17.19 -3.15
N GLU A 727 -19.33 17.93 -4.20
CA GLU A 727 -18.24 17.49 -5.10
C GLU A 727 -16.83 17.66 -4.47
N ARG A 728 -16.71 18.31 -3.31
CA ARG A 728 -15.43 18.74 -2.72
C ARG A 728 -15.32 18.41 -1.21
N LEU A 729 -15.78 17.22 -0.83
CA LEU A 729 -15.90 16.78 0.56
C LEU A 729 -14.62 16.85 1.41
N ASP A 730 -13.45 16.78 0.77
CA ASP A 730 -12.15 16.87 1.45
C ASP A 730 -11.81 18.28 1.96
N HIS A 731 -12.63 19.28 1.66
CA HIS A 731 -12.37 20.68 2.01
C HIS A 731 -13.51 21.28 2.82
N LEU A 732 -13.16 22.12 3.80
CA LEU A 732 -14.15 22.90 4.53
C LEU A 732 -14.82 23.92 3.57
N PRO A 733 -16.17 23.97 3.47
CA PRO A 733 -16.87 24.90 2.57
C PRO A 733 -16.44 26.37 2.73
N THR A 734 -16.20 26.80 3.97
CA THR A 734 -15.72 28.16 4.26
C THR A 734 -14.29 28.38 3.74
N ALA A 735 -13.40 27.40 3.88
CA ALA A 735 -12.02 27.49 3.42
C ALA A 735 -11.93 27.58 1.89
N LEU A 736 -12.77 26.83 1.16
CA LEU A 736 -12.86 26.93 -0.30
C LEU A 736 -13.25 28.36 -0.74
N LEU A 737 -14.23 28.95 -0.07
CA LEU A 737 -14.66 30.31 -0.35
C LEU A 737 -13.58 31.35 -0.02
N PHE A 738 -12.84 31.19 1.09
CA PHE A 738 -11.72 32.09 1.43
C PHE A 738 -10.52 31.96 0.49
N ALA A 739 -10.18 30.74 0.05
CA ALA A 739 -9.07 30.51 -0.87
C ALA A 739 -9.29 31.23 -2.22
N ALA A 740 -10.54 31.25 -2.71
CA ALA A 740 -10.91 31.93 -3.94
C ALA A 740 -10.64 33.44 -3.91
N ILE A 741 -10.82 34.09 -2.75
CA ILE A 741 -10.57 35.53 -2.54
C ILE A 741 -9.08 35.85 -2.69
N ASN A 742 -8.20 34.95 -2.22
CA ASN A 742 -6.75 35.14 -2.21
C ASN A 742 -6.07 34.79 -3.55
N SER A 743 -6.83 34.44 -4.59
CA SER A 743 -6.30 34.09 -5.91
C SER A 743 -5.72 35.31 -6.67
N SER A 744 -4.61 35.09 -7.38
CA SER A 744 -3.78 36.13 -8.02
C SER A 744 -4.54 37.08 -8.96
N GLU A 745 -4.01 38.30 -9.13
CA GLU A 745 -4.50 39.39 -9.99
C GLU A 745 -4.38 39.10 -11.50
N GLN A 746 -5.04 38.04 -11.99
CA GLN A 746 -5.12 37.77 -13.43
C GLN A 746 -6.16 38.69 -14.09
N GLU A 747 -5.90 39.09 -15.34
CA GLU A 747 -6.91 39.75 -16.17
C GLU A 747 -8.08 38.79 -16.41
N ARG A 748 -9.29 39.23 -16.07
CA ARG A 748 -10.54 38.45 -16.17
C ARG A 748 -11.47 39.09 -17.21
N ARG A 749 -12.12 38.26 -18.03
CA ARG A 749 -13.18 38.66 -18.98
C ARG A 749 -14.39 39.23 -18.26
N PHE A 750 -15.25 39.95 -18.96
CA PHE A 750 -16.36 40.67 -18.33
C PHE A 750 -17.35 39.74 -17.59
N CYS A 751 -18.14 38.95 -18.33
CA CYS A 751 -19.24 38.21 -17.72
C CYS A 751 -19.51 36.88 -18.43
N ALA A 752 -19.81 35.84 -17.65
CA ALA A 752 -20.22 34.53 -18.16
C ALA A 752 -21.73 34.30 -17.97
N TYR A 753 -22.32 33.55 -18.91
CA TYR A 753 -23.70 33.08 -18.90
C TYR A 753 -23.77 31.58 -19.24
N LEU A 754 -24.09 30.73 -18.27
CA LEU A 754 -24.13 29.27 -18.41
C LEU A 754 -25.52 28.73 -18.05
N TYR A 755 -26.41 28.62 -19.04
CA TYR A 755 -27.78 28.14 -18.84
C TYR A 755 -28.28 27.20 -19.94
N ALA A 756 -29.20 26.30 -19.56
CA ALA A 756 -29.86 25.37 -20.48
C ALA A 756 -31.39 25.48 -20.53
N ARG A 757 -32.01 26.25 -19.63
CA ARG A 757 -33.46 26.53 -19.59
C ARG A 757 -33.72 27.95 -20.10
N CYS A 758 -33.99 28.07 -21.40
CA CYS A 758 -34.17 29.36 -22.07
C CYS A 758 -35.61 29.91 -21.94
N ASP A 759 -36.49 29.14 -21.31
CA ASP A 759 -37.89 29.47 -20.98
C ASP A 759 -38.02 30.43 -19.78
N ARG A 760 -36.90 30.93 -19.22
CA ARG A 760 -36.87 31.85 -18.08
C ARG A 760 -36.56 33.28 -18.55
N PRO A 761 -37.58 34.13 -18.77
CA PRO A 761 -37.40 35.40 -19.50
C PRO A 761 -36.50 36.39 -18.77
N GLN A 762 -36.44 36.38 -17.44
CA GLN A 762 -35.56 37.25 -16.67
C GLN A 762 -34.07 36.97 -16.94
N ARG A 763 -33.71 35.70 -17.18
CA ARG A 763 -32.32 35.29 -17.45
C ARG A 763 -31.85 35.77 -18.82
N GLU A 764 -32.66 35.47 -19.84
CA GLU A 764 -32.41 35.90 -21.22
C GLU A 764 -32.40 37.43 -21.31
N TYR A 765 -33.31 38.10 -20.60
CA TYR A 765 -33.36 39.57 -20.58
C TYR A 765 -32.15 40.20 -19.87
N MET A 766 -31.68 39.64 -18.75
CA MET A 766 -30.46 40.12 -18.11
C MET A 766 -29.23 39.91 -19.00
N PHE A 767 -29.13 38.75 -19.66
CA PHE A 767 -28.10 38.51 -20.66
C PHE A 767 -28.13 39.58 -21.75
N ASP A 768 -29.28 39.84 -22.37
CA ASP A 768 -29.42 40.83 -23.44
C ASP A 768 -29.07 42.26 -22.96
N LEU A 769 -29.50 42.63 -21.75
CA LEU A 769 -29.19 43.93 -21.16
C LEU A 769 -27.69 44.14 -20.97
N LEU A 770 -26.99 43.15 -20.41
CA LEU A 770 -25.56 43.24 -20.16
C LEU A 770 -24.77 43.12 -21.46
N ASN A 771 -25.12 42.19 -22.35
CA ASN A 771 -24.45 41.97 -23.63
C ASN A 771 -24.54 43.18 -24.57
N ALA A 772 -25.61 43.98 -24.44
CA ALA A 772 -25.74 45.26 -25.15
C ALA A 772 -24.81 46.37 -24.59
N MET A 773 -24.30 46.21 -23.36
CA MET A 773 -23.42 47.19 -22.70
C MET A 773 -21.94 46.78 -22.74
N GLU A 774 -21.65 45.49 -22.58
CA GLU A 774 -20.33 44.86 -22.65
C GLU A 774 -20.49 43.36 -22.94
N THR A 775 -19.57 42.76 -23.70
CA THR A 775 -19.77 41.40 -24.26
C THR A 775 -19.90 40.35 -23.15
N VAL A 776 -21.01 39.60 -23.17
CA VAL A 776 -21.27 38.47 -22.26
C VAL A 776 -21.09 37.16 -22.99
N ASP A 777 -20.28 36.27 -22.42
CA ASP A 777 -20.01 34.96 -23.03
C ASP A 777 -21.10 33.95 -22.69
N ALA A 778 -21.84 33.50 -23.71
CA ALA A 778 -22.87 32.47 -23.59
C ALA A 778 -22.26 31.07 -23.73
N LEU A 779 -22.00 30.44 -22.58
CA LEU A 779 -21.30 29.16 -22.43
C LEU A 779 -22.24 27.93 -22.42
N GLY A 780 -23.55 28.16 -22.29
CA GLY A 780 -24.56 27.09 -22.24
C GLY A 780 -25.41 26.98 -23.51
N VAL A 781 -26.50 26.23 -23.44
CA VAL A 781 -27.47 26.10 -24.55
C VAL A 781 -28.11 27.45 -24.88
N CYS A 782 -28.42 28.27 -23.87
CA CYS A 782 -29.11 29.55 -24.01
C CYS A 782 -28.14 30.73 -24.21
N ALA A 783 -28.60 31.77 -24.89
CA ALA A 783 -27.81 32.95 -25.23
C ALA A 783 -28.67 34.20 -25.50
N GLY A 784 -29.77 34.36 -24.77
CA GLY A 784 -30.70 35.47 -24.97
C GLY A 784 -31.22 35.55 -26.39
N SER A 785 -31.37 36.79 -26.85
CA SER A 785 -31.74 37.11 -28.24
C SER A 785 -30.57 37.01 -29.22
N SER A 786 -29.35 36.69 -28.75
CA SER A 786 -28.13 36.72 -29.58
C SER A 786 -27.96 35.49 -30.48
N ARG A 787 -28.47 34.32 -30.05
CA ARG A 787 -28.57 33.13 -30.92
C ARG A 787 -29.68 32.19 -30.46
N LEU A 788 -30.13 31.33 -31.37
CA LEU A 788 -31.05 30.24 -31.03
C LEU A 788 -30.39 29.24 -30.05
N PRO A 789 -31.19 28.49 -29.28
CA PRO A 789 -30.70 27.45 -28.38
C PRO A 789 -29.83 26.42 -29.12
N ASP A 790 -28.59 26.23 -28.66
CA ASP A 790 -27.63 25.31 -29.27
C ASP A 790 -27.50 24.03 -28.44
N ARG A 791 -28.09 22.95 -28.96
CA ARG A 791 -28.12 21.66 -28.27
C ARG A 791 -26.80 20.87 -28.34
N SER A 792 -25.80 21.35 -29.08
CA SER A 792 -24.46 20.74 -29.04
C SER A 792 -23.79 20.87 -27.67
N TYR A 793 -24.22 21.84 -26.85
CA TYR A 793 -23.77 22.06 -25.47
C TYR A 793 -24.44 21.15 -24.42
N VAL A 794 -25.34 20.22 -24.81
CA VAL A 794 -26.13 19.40 -23.87
C VAL A 794 -25.26 18.40 -23.08
N ASN A 795 -24.14 17.94 -23.64
CA ASN A 795 -23.29 16.90 -23.04
C ASN A 795 -22.54 17.34 -21.76
N SER A 796 -22.46 18.63 -21.44
CA SER A 796 -21.78 19.08 -20.20
C SER A 796 -22.68 19.10 -18.96
N ARG A 797 -24.02 19.10 -19.13
CA ARG A 797 -24.97 19.22 -18.00
C ARG A 797 -25.12 17.93 -17.21
N TYR A 798 -24.88 16.80 -17.86
CA TYR A 798 -24.92 15.47 -17.28
C TYR A 798 -23.50 14.90 -17.11
N SER A 799 -22.47 15.76 -17.19
CA SER A 799 -21.12 15.35 -16.84
C SER A 799 -21.08 15.09 -15.34
N THR A 800 -20.35 14.06 -14.95
CA THR A 800 -20.17 13.66 -13.54
C THR A 800 -19.50 14.75 -12.70
N TRP A 801 -18.95 15.79 -13.33
CA TRP A 801 -18.11 16.84 -12.72
C TRP A 801 -18.58 18.27 -13.10
N TYR A 802 -19.88 18.46 -13.28
CA TYR A 802 -20.43 19.75 -13.76
C TYR A 802 -20.03 20.95 -12.89
N ASN A 803 -20.06 20.85 -11.56
CA ASN A 803 -19.73 22.02 -10.73
C ASN A 803 -18.23 22.33 -10.75
N ASP A 804 -17.35 21.33 -10.83
CA ASP A 804 -15.91 21.53 -11.05
C ASP A 804 -15.59 22.19 -12.40
N GLU A 805 -16.22 21.73 -13.48
CA GLU A 805 -16.07 22.34 -14.81
C GLU A 805 -16.56 23.80 -14.80
N ALA A 806 -17.70 24.06 -14.16
CA ALA A 806 -18.26 25.41 -14.02
C ALA A 806 -17.31 26.33 -13.22
N VAL A 807 -16.82 25.90 -12.06
CA VAL A 807 -15.88 26.68 -11.23
C VAL A 807 -14.58 26.95 -11.99
N SER A 808 -14.02 25.95 -12.65
CA SER A 808 -12.81 26.08 -13.48
C SER A 808 -13.01 27.13 -14.57
N THR A 809 -14.16 27.09 -15.25
CA THR A 809 -14.51 28.04 -16.30
C THR A 809 -14.72 29.46 -15.77
N PHE A 810 -15.44 29.61 -14.65
CA PHE A 810 -15.76 30.90 -14.06
C PHE A 810 -14.54 31.67 -13.54
N LYS A 811 -13.42 31.00 -13.24
CA LYS A 811 -12.17 31.64 -12.77
C LYS A 811 -11.65 32.70 -13.74
N HIS A 812 -12.01 32.61 -15.01
CA HIS A 812 -11.59 33.54 -16.07
C HIS A 812 -12.49 34.78 -16.21
N TYR A 813 -13.54 34.93 -15.39
CA TYR A 813 -14.53 36.00 -15.50
C TYR A 813 -14.59 36.88 -14.26
N LYS A 814 -14.94 38.16 -14.45
CA LYS A 814 -15.20 39.11 -13.35
C LYS A 814 -16.56 38.87 -12.73
N PHE A 815 -17.57 38.67 -13.57
CA PHE A 815 -18.95 38.47 -13.18
C PHE A 815 -19.51 37.17 -13.75
N VAL A 816 -20.50 36.60 -13.06
CA VAL A 816 -21.29 35.47 -13.58
C VAL A 816 -22.76 35.75 -13.30
N ILE A 817 -23.62 35.60 -14.31
CA ILE A 817 -25.07 35.68 -14.11
C ILE A 817 -25.53 34.43 -13.36
N ALA A 818 -26.04 34.64 -12.15
CA ALA A 818 -26.37 33.64 -11.14
C ALA A 818 -27.86 33.70 -10.74
N PHE A 819 -28.74 33.72 -11.75
CA PHE A 819 -30.19 33.77 -11.59
C PHE A 819 -30.80 32.40 -11.33
N GLU A 820 -31.61 32.29 -10.27
CA GLU A 820 -32.34 31.08 -9.89
C GLU A 820 -33.52 30.78 -10.81
N ASN A 821 -34.07 29.56 -10.70
CA ASN A 821 -35.24 29.15 -11.48
C ASN A 821 -36.52 29.82 -10.96
N SER A 822 -36.58 30.00 -9.64
CA SER A 822 -37.67 30.61 -8.90
C SER A 822 -37.10 31.45 -7.75
N GLY A 823 -37.91 32.39 -7.22
CA GLY A 823 -37.53 33.28 -6.11
C GLY A 823 -38.08 32.84 -4.75
N VAL A 824 -38.34 31.54 -4.59
CA VAL A 824 -38.99 30.98 -3.38
C VAL A 824 -38.01 31.04 -2.19
N PRO A 825 -38.47 31.35 -0.96
CA PRO A 825 -37.62 31.33 0.24
C PRO A 825 -36.87 30.00 0.39
N GLY A 826 -35.57 30.06 0.68
CA GLY A 826 -34.70 28.88 0.79
C GLY A 826 -34.06 28.43 -0.53
N TYR A 827 -34.64 28.75 -1.68
CA TYR A 827 -34.16 28.23 -2.96
C TYR A 827 -32.87 28.92 -3.43
N VAL A 828 -31.73 28.41 -2.96
CA VAL A 828 -30.38 28.87 -3.30
C VAL A 828 -29.60 27.67 -3.85
N THR A 829 -29.00 27.84 -5.03
CA THR A 829 -28.41 26.75 -5.80
C THR A 829 -26.90 26.93 -6.05
N GLU A 830 -26.30 25.99 -6.76
CA GLU A 830 -24.91 26.04 -7.21
C GLU A 830 -24.59 27.32 -8.00
N LYS A 831 -25.62 27.98 -8.58
CA LYS A 831 -25.48 29.19 -9.41
C LYS A 831 -24.88 30.35 -8.66
N LEU A 832 -25.17 30.50 -7.36
CA LEU A 832 -24.55 31.53 -6.53
C LEU A 832 -23.16 31.08 -6.04
N VAL A 833 -23.03 29.81 -5.65
CA VAL A 833 -21.81 29.29 -5.00
C VAL A 833 -20.65 29.09 -5.98
N ASN A 834 -20.88 28.55 -7.17
CA ASN A 834 -19.83 28.28 -8.15
C ASN A 834 -19.05 29.54 -8.55
N PRO A 835 -19.68 30.70 -8.81
CA PRO A 835 -18.96 31.94 -9.05
C PRO A 835 -18.14 32.40 -7.84
N LEU A 836 -18.66 32.28 -6.62
CA LEU A 836 -17.93 32.64 -5.40
C LEU A 836 -16.67 31.77 -5.24
N LEU A 837 -16.79 30.45 -5.46
CA LEU A 837 -15.66 29.50 -5.46
C LEU A 837 -14.62 29.80 -6.56
N ALA A 838 -15.03 30.40 -7.67
CA ALA A 838 -14.15 30.83 -8.74
C ALA A 838 -13.49 32.21 -8.47
N GLY A 839 -13.88 32.89 -7.39
CA GLY A 839 -13.46 34.25 -7.06
C GLY A 839 -14.07 35.30 -7.99
N SER A 840 -15.20 34.99 -8.61
CA SER A 840 -15.98 35.86 -9.50
C SER A 840 -17.17 36.44 -8.73
N ILE A 841 -17.65 37.63 -9.12
CA ILE A 841 -18.79 38.29 -8.45
C ILE A 841 -20.10 37.76 -9.05
N PRO A 842 -20.97 37.11 -8.26
CA PRO A 842 -22.28 36.68 -8.75
C PRO A 842 -23.21 37.87 -9.01
N ILE A 843 -23.92 37.84 -10.13
CA ILE A 843 -25.07 38.72 -10.41
C ILE A 843 -26.32 37.88 -10.14
N TYR A 844 -26.85 38.01 -8.93
CA TYR A 844 -27.86 37.10 -8.38
C TYR A 844 -29.28 37.63 -8.59
N LEU A 845 -30.22 36.72 -8.85
CA LEU A 845 -31.65 36.97 -8.74
C LEU A 845 -32.33 35.71 -8.21
N GLY A 846 -33.00 35.83 -7.09
CA GLY A 846 -33.69 34.74 -6.39
C GLY A 846 -34.42 35.31 -5.17
N ASN A 847 -34.32 34.65 -4.02
CA ASN A 847 -34.87 35.17 -2.76
C ASN A 847 -33.82 35.99 -2.00
N SER A 848 -33.92 37.33 -2.07
CA SER A 848 -32.99 38.27 -1.43
C SER A 848 -32.83 38.05 0.09
N THR A 849 -33.92 37.76 0.79
CA THR A 849 -33.90 37.54 2.24
C THR A 849 -33.05 36.32 2.58
N THR A 850 -33.37 35.17 1.99
CA THR A 850 -32.63 33.91 2.24
C THR A 850 -31.15 34.04 1.90
N VAL A 851 -30.82 34.60 0.73
CA VAL A 851 -29.41 34.69 0.32
C VAL A 851 -28.60 35.58 1.26
N SER A 852 -29.19 36.66 1.78
CA SER A 852 -28.52 37.59 2.70
C SER A 852 -28.28 37.01 4.11
N GLU A 853 -29.04 35.99 4.50
CA GLU A 853 -28.84 35.27 5.76
C GLU A 853 -27.66 34.30 5.67
N LEU A 854 -27.42 33.72 4.48
CA LEU A 854 -26.39 32.71 4.24
C LEU A 854 -25.06 33.31 3.72
N PHE A 855 -25.14 34.29 2.83
CA PHE A 855 -23.99 34.89 2.15
C PHE A 855 -23.94 36.40 2.39
N ASN A 856 -22.74 36.95 2.42
CA ASN A 856 -22.52 38.38 2.63
C ASN A 856 -23.08 39.19 1.44
N PRO A 857 -24.09 40.06 1.62
CA PRO A 857 -24.66 40.87 0.54
C PRO A 857 -23.64 41.79 -0.14
N ASP A 858 -22.52 42.08 0.53
CA ASP A 858 -21.45 42.92 -0.02
C ASP A 858 -20.51 42.13 -0.97
N SER A 859 -20.67 40.80 -1.09
CA SER A 859 -19.86 39.92 -1.95
C SER A 859 -20.50 39.54 -3.29
N PHE A 860 -21.77 39.92 -3.51
CA PHE A 860 -22.50 39.66 -4.74
C PHE A 860 -23.46 40.81 -5.07
N ILE A 861 -24.00 40.82 -6.29
CA ILE A 861 -24.96 41.84 -6.73
C ILE A 861 -26.36 41.24 -6.70
N ASP A 862 -27.17 41.62 -5.71
CA ASP A 862 -28.56 41.19 -5.60
C ASP A 862 -29.50 42.04 -6.47
N CYS A 863 -29.92 41.52 -7.61
CA CYS A 863 -30.85 42.20 -8.49
C CYS A 863 -32.27 42.33 -7.91
N GLY A 864 -32.63 41.56 -6.87
CA GLY A 864 -33.93 41.66 -6.19
C GLY A 864 -34.10 42.98 -5.41
N LEU A 865 -33.01 43.67 -5.10
CA LEU A 865 -33.01 44.98 -4.42
C LEU A 865 -33.27 46.16 -5.37
N PHE A 866 -33.38 45.91 -6.67
CA PHE A 866 -33.61 46.95 -7.68
C PHE A 866 -35.05 46.93 -8.19
N ASN A 867 -35.61 48.11 -8.45
CA ASN A 867 -36.95 48.23 -9.02
C ASN A 867 -37.08 47.59 -10.41
N LYS A 868 -36.00 47.61 -11.21
CA LYS A 868 -35.94 47.05 -12.57
C LYS A 868 -34.60 46.36 -12.80
N LEU A 869 -34.61 45.25 -13.55
CA LEU A 869 -33.38 44.55 -13.94
C LEU A 869 -32.39 45.43 -14.72
N ARG A 870 -32.88 46.43 -15.46
CA ARG A 870 -32.02 47.42 -16.12
C ARG A 870 -31.22 48.27 -15.15
N ASP A 871 -31.80 48.59 -13.99
CA ASP A 871 -31.10 49.35 -12.94
C ASP A 871 -30.00 48.48 -12.32
N CYS A 872 -30.27 47.18 -12.10
CA CYS A 872 -29.26 46.21 -11.70
C CYS A 872 -28.13 46.10 -12.74
N ALA A 873 -28.45 45.94 -14.03
CA ALA A 873 -27.45 45.89 -15.11
C ALA A 873 -26.59 47.17 -15.17
N THR A 874 -27.20 48.34 -14.95
CA THR A 874 -26.48 49.61 -14.87
C THR A 874 -25.52 49.64 -13.66
N TYR A 875 -25.94 49.07 -12.53
CA TYR A 875 -25.10 48.94 -11.35
C TYR A 875 -23.93 47.97 -11.55
N VAL A 876 -24.15 46.83 -12.23
CA VAL A 876 -23.07 45.91 -12.65
C VAL A 876 -22.04 46.67 -13.49
N MET A 877 -22.47 47.48 -14.46
CA MET A 877 -21.56 48.29 -15.28
C MET A 877 -20.82 49.37 -14.47
N LYS A 878 -21.46 49.95 -13.44
CA LYS A 878 -20.80 50.87 -12.52
C LYS A 878 -19.63 50.18 -11.79
N ILE A 879 -19.85 48.96 -11.29
CA ILE A 879 -18.81 48.17 -10.62
C ILE A 879 -17.72 47.77 -11.63
N HIS A 880 -18.10 47.27 -12.80
CA HIS A 880 -17.13 46.87 -13.84
C HIS A 880 -16.18 48.01 -14.25
N ARG A 881 -16.69 49.23 -14.34
CA ARG A 881 -15.93 50.43 -14.75
C ARG A 881 -15.12 51.08 -13.62
N SER A 882 -15.34 50.69 -12.37
CA SER A 882 -14.58 51.19 -11.21
C SER A 882 -13.75 50.05 -10.62
N PRO A 883 -12.42 50.04 -10.84
CA PRO A 883 -11.53 49.08 -10.20
C PRO A 883 -11.69 49.04 -8.68
N GLU A 884 -11.91 50.19 -8.05
CA GLU A 884 -12.07 50.33 -6.61
C GLU A 884 -13.32 49.58 -6.11
N LEU A 885 -14.47 49.82 -6.74
CA LEU A 885 -15.72 49.13 -6.37
C LEU A 885 -15.67 47.64 -6.67
N TYR A 886 -15.05 47.24 -7.80
CA TYR A 886 -14.84 45.84 -8.14
C TYR A 886 -13.98 45.12 -7.10
N TRP A 887 -12.83 45.71 -6.72
CA TRP A 887 -11.93 45.12 -5.74
C TRP A 887 -12.48 45.15 -4.33
N GLN A 888 -13.25 46.18 -3.98
CA GLN A 888 -13.98 46.23 -2.71
C GLN A 888 -14.91 45.02 -2.61
N MET A 889 -15.86 44.87 -3.55
CA MET A 889 -16.83 43.78 -3.56
C MET A 889 -16.18 42.39 -3.64
N ARG A 890 -15.14 42.21 -4.46
CA ARG A 890 -14.44 40.91 -4.61
C ARG A 890 -13.70 40.48 -3.34
N ARG A 891 -13.21 41.44 -2.53
CA ARG A 891 -12.47 41.16 -1.29
C ARG A 891 -13.37 40.96 -0.07
N GLU A 892 -14.65 41.30 -0.19
CA GLU A 892 -15.62 41.02 0.87
C GLU A 892 -15.71 39.52 1.12
N PRO A 893 -15.65 39.07 2.38
CA PRO A 893 -15.79 37.66 2.69
C PRO A 893 -17.18 37.17 2.26
N PRO A 894 -17.30 36.07 1.49
CA PRO A 894 -18.58 35.54 1.03
C PRO A 894 -19.54 35.14 2.15
N ILE A 895 -19.04 34.96 3.37
CA ILE A 895 -19.83 34.56 4.54
C ILE A 895 -19.66 35.62 5.63
N ARG A 896 -20.78 36.15 6.12
CA ARG A 896 -20.82 37.07 7.27
C ARG A 896 -21.37 36.39 8.53
N ASN A 897 -22.42 35.58 8.39
CA ASN A 897 -23.02 34.82 9.47
C ASN A 897 -22.55 33.36 9.42
N VAL A 898 -21.40 33.09 10.03
CA VAL A 898 -20.81 31.73 10.05
C VAL A 898 -21.72 30.74 10.76
N THR A 899 -22.50 31.15 11.76
CA THR A 899 -23.43 30.27 12.47
C THR A 899 -24.56 29.81 11.55
N ALA A 900 -25.27 30.73 10.89
CA ALA A 900 -26.35 30.38 9.96
C ALA A 900 -25.83 29.57 8.77
N PHE A 901 -24.64 29.92 8.25
CA PHE A 901 -23.99 29.15 7.20
C PHE A 901 -23.67 27.72 7.67
N ASN A 902 -23.03 27.56 8.82
CA ASN A 902 -22.71 26.24 9.37
C ASN A 902 -23.97 25.43 9.67
N GLU A 903 -25.08 26.04 10.08
CA GLU A 903 -26.35 25.34 10.26
C GLU A 903 -26.95 24.87 8.92
N ALA A 904 -26.96 25.71 7.90
CA ALA A 904 -27.46 25.38 6.56
C ALA A 904 -26.64 24.28 5.87
N PHE A 905 -25.33 24.25 6.12
CA PHE A 905 -24.39 23.26 5.60
C PHE A 905 -23.92 22.25 6.66
N SER A 906 -24.70 22.07 7.74
CA SER A 906 -24.41 21.12 8.85
C SER A 906 -24.42 19.64 8.43
N TRP A 907 -24.75 19.41 7.17
CA TRP A 907 -24.74 18.13 6.50
C TRP A 907 -23.31 17.74 6.09
N HIS A 908 -22.44 18.72 5.79
CA HIS A 908 -21.07 18.48 5.32
C HIS A 908 -20.14 17.98 6.46
N PRO A 909 -19.33 16.93 6.26
CA PRO A 909 -18.56 16.27 7.34
C PRO A 909 -17.54 17.19 8.01
N SER A 910 -16.91 18.12 7.27
CA SER A 910 -15.97 19.08 7.85
C SER A 910 -16.63 20.23 8.62
N VAL A 911 -17.96 20.39 8.58
CA VAL A 911 -18.66 21.50 9.25
C VAL A 911 -18.96 21.13 10.71
N PRO A 912 -18.61 21.97 11.70
CA PRO A 912 -18.73 21.62 13.12
C PRO A 912 -20.17 21.67 13.68
N SER A 913 -21.18 21.94 12.85
CA SER A 913 -22.60 21.99 13.26
C SER A 913 -23.30 20.67 13.01
N ARG A 914 -24.27 20.32 13.88
CA ARG A 914 -25.08 19.09 13.79
C ARG A 914 -26.57 19.34 13.56
N ALA A 915 -26.95 20.57 13.21
CA ALA A 915 -28.33 21.01 13.19
C ALA A 915 -29.26 20.14 12.32
N MET A 916 -28.85 19.80 11.08
CA MET A 916 -29.64 18.96 10.18
C MET A 916 -29.85 17.56 10.76
N ALA A 917 -28.80 16.98 11.31
CA ALA A 917 -28.86 15.64 11.88
C ALA A 917 -29.69 15.56 13.15
N ASP A 918 -29.53 16.52 14.07
CA ASP A 918 -30.35 16.58 15.30
C ASP A 918 -31.84 16.72 14.96
N LYS A 919 -32.16 17.45 13.88
CA LYS A 919 -33.53 17.57 13.38
C LYS A 919 -34.03 16.26 12.78
N LEU A 920 -33.20 15.58 11.99
CA LEU A 920 -33.55 14.30 11.36
C LEU A 920 -33.76 13.17 12.39
N ILE A 921 -32.90 13.08 13.41
CA ILE A 921 -33.04 12.12 14.52
C ILE A 921 -34.37 12.32 15.26
N LYS A 922 -34.72 13.57 15.56
CA LYS A 922 -36.01 13.89 16.21
C LYS A 922 -37.21 13.43 15.38
N LEU A 923 -37.13 13.55 14.05
CA LEU A 923 -38.22 13.18 13.14
C LEU A 923 -38.32 11.67 12.87
N LEU A 924 -37.18 10.96 12.90
CA LEU A 924 -37.17 9.52 12.68
C LEU A 924 -37.74 8.73 13.89
N HIS A 925 -37.70 9.28 15.10
CA HIS A 925 -38.18 8.64 16.33
C HIS A 925 -37.56 7.25 16.61
N VAL A 926 -36.33 7.00 16.16
CA VAL A 926 -35.66 5.70 16.38
C VAL A 926 -35.43 5.53 17.89
N GLN A 927 -36.17 4.63 18.53
CA GLN A 927 -35.92 4.25 19.92
C GLN A 927 -34.59 3.48 19.98
N GLY A 928 -33.82 3.74 21.05
CA GLY A 928 -32.46 3.25 21.25
C GLY A 928 -32.34 1.77 21.52
#